data_AF-A0A6J7ZT62-F1
#
_entry.id   AF-A0A6J7ZT62-F1
#
_cell.length_a   1.000
_cell.length_b   1.000
_cell.length_c   1.000
_cell.angle_alpha   90.00
_cell.angle_beta   90.00
_cell.angle_gamma   90.00
#
_symmetry.space_group_name_H-M   'P 1'
#
loop_
_entity.id
_entity.type
_entity.pdbx_description
1 polymer ?
#
loop_
_entity_poly.entity_id
_entity_poly.type
_entity_poly.pdbx_seq_one_letter_code
_entity_poly.pdbx_strand_id
1 'polypeptide(L)'
;MNLIKKGIIEGLIKFDDEQKFITYIHQNKKRNYTNPEEQVQAETYLKLVLIYGYDPHKILQFVSVTMGSTTKEADIIVYNDDQCQAPYIVVECKKQEVSELEFKQAIDQGFSYAVAEGAKYVWVTSGMKDEYFEVPTERPKARISIPDIPQFGVTKLAKFKYAKDGGEVNGQKLFELEIVTEDDLTRRFKQAHDALWGGGELNPSMAFDELDKLIFCKIWDEKKPRKKGEAYDFQIFKETEEEKTNQELMKRVNSLYHEGRKKDPEVFKDDIRLSPEKLRTVVGYLEKINLGATDLDSKGRAFETFMGSFFRGEFGQFFTPRNIVKFIIDVLPITNNSLVLDTSCGSGGFLLHVLDKIRRQADDFYDNDPVKHYRYWHDFAEKNLFGIEINEQIARTAKMNMIIHDDGHTNVIAADGLLPSNEIIKKTNNQGFANNRFDFITTNPPFGSTVKQAEQAYLKNYDLAMKEVDWLNSKSKSTERENQNTEVLFVEKCYEYLREGGYLAIVIPDGILTNSSLQYVRDWIEEKFRIVAVVSLPQTAFQSTGAGVKSSVLFLKKYDLATTENIQARKLGLQDEIKIKHNYEDLLTELDKEKKEQIKKLSGFDKGSNLEGKTLQDSEDFKEWKKEVNNEYRERIDEIKENLVEEYITEKQRLFNDYEIFMAIAEDIGYDATGKATNNNELDLIGEELTRFIDSIESGEDSFFLSDNVDKNKIFLVNKNNLYVRFDSKYYALINENILANKTKFIVKKLGDITHLSRGRFSHRPRNDPKFYHGQYPFIQTGDIVNASESYGDIKYTQTLNEKGIQVSKLFEPEIILITIAANIGDTSILTYPACFPDSIVAIKLKTDEIDIKYLNYYFKYVKNYLFSLAPQSAQKNINLQQLSPTPIVIPPPEIQNKIVAIMDNAYNTKKQKEAEAQRLLDSIDDYLLGELGIELPQPEENTVNNRIFYRKLSDISGGRFDAFYCQNYFYKNRICIEKAQYQIKFLKEIIDTKLIKGRLPKDIEKDGNCQVIQINSINSDGYIDLDDLLTSKNIFNDNQKLKKQDIIIVVTGATIGKIAIFENNGLFYLGGDLVKFQVDKNINPFYVYNFLRCQNSQIEIRKNITGATNGHLAPKDIENMIIPIPPLEKQNEIAEHITKIREKAKQLQEEAKKELEKAKIEVEKMILGD
;
A
#
# COMPACT_ATOMS: atom_id res chain seq x y z
N MET A 1 32.80 28.83 -10.05
CA MET A 1 33.17 29.02 -8.63
C MET A 1 32.08 29.86 -7.97
N ASN A 2 31.50 29.41 -6.85
CA ASN A 2 30.36 30.10 -6.21
C ASN A 2 30.74 31.54 -5.80
N LEU A 3 29.84 32.50 -6.08
CA LEU A 3 30.05 33.94 -5.82
C LEU A 3 30.35 34.24 -4.35
N ILE A 4 29.65 33.59 -3.40
CA ILE A 4 29.88 33.74 -1.96
C ILE A 4 31.33 33.39 -1.61
N LYS A 5 31.85 32.26 -2.13
CA LYS A 5 33.25 31.84 -1.90
C LYS A 5 34.25 32.86 -2.48
N LYS A 6 33.97 33.40 -3.67
CA LYS A 6 34.80 34.44 -4.29
C LYS A 6 34.77 35.75 -3.48
N GLY A 7 33.60 36.17 -3.01
CA GLY A 7 33.41 37.36 -2.17
C GLY A 7 34.10 37.30 -0.81
N ILE A 8 34.22 36.10 -0.22
CA ILE A 8 35.03 35.89 0.99
C ILE A 8 36.53 36.04 0.69
N ILE A 9 37.01 35.43 -0.40
CA ILE A 9 38.43 35.46 -0.80
C ILE A 9 38.88 36.88 -1.18
N GLU A 10 38.04 37.64 -1.87
CA GLU A 10 38.32 39.04 -2.25
C GLU A 10 38.01 40.05 -1.13
N GLY A 11 37.64 39.60 0.06
CA GLY A 11 37.44 40.47 1.22
C GLY A 11 36.23 41.41 1.10
N LEU A 12 35.22 41.06 0.29
CA LEU A 12 33.99 41.81 0.12
C LEU A 12 32.96 41.50 1.22
N ILE A 13 32.91 40.23 1.64
CA ILE A 13 32.03 39.73 2.70
C ILE A 13 32.78 38.80 3.67
N LYS A 14 32.29 38.67 4.89
CA LYS A 14 32.70 37.61 5.84
C LYS A 14 31.50 37.06 6.59
N PHE A 15 31.60 35.82 7.05
CA PHE A 15 30.65 35.19 7.96
C PHE A 15 31.18 35.20 9.39
N ASP A 16 30.30 35.00 10.37
CA ASP A 16 30.71 34.51 11.69
C ASP A 16 30.88 32.99 11.72
N ASP A 17 31.45 32.47 12.81
CA ASP A 17 31.89 31.07 12.93
C ASP A 17 30.75 30.06 12.73
N GLU A 18 29.50 30.47 13.01
CA GLU A 18 28.29 29.65 12.84
C GLU A 18 27.60 29.87 11.46
N GLN A 19 28.14 30.71 10.59
CA GLN A 19 27.55 31.15 9.31
C GLN A 19 26.12 31.73 9.41
N LYS A 20 25.69 32.13 10.60
CA LYS A 20 24.36 32.72 10.82
C LYS A 20 24.27 34.15 10.34
N PHE A 21 25.38 34.89 10.39
CA PHE A 21 25.39 36.29 9.97
C PHE A 21 26.49 36.59 8.96
N ILE A 22 26.12 37.37 7.96
CA ILE A 22 27.02 37.95 6.97
C ILE A 22 27.40 39.37 7.39
N THR A 23 28.64 39.79 7.09
CA THR A 23 29.11 41.16 7.24
C THR A 23 29.65 41.67 5.91
N TYR A 24 29.08 42.77 5.42
CA TYR A 24 29.57 43.52 4.25
C TYR A 24 30.77 44.37 4.69
N ILE A 25 31.97 44.06 4.19
CA ILE A 25 33.22 44.50 4.83
C ILE A 25 33.45 46.01 4.69
N HIS A 26 33.16 46.59 3.52
CA HIS A 26 33.41 48.02 3.24
C HIS A 26 32.53 48.98 4.05
N GLN A 27 31.35 48.55 4.48
CA GLN A 27 30.45 49.30 5.37
C GLN A 27 30.46 48.80 6.82
N ASN A 28 31.08 47.65 7.09
CA ASN A 28 31.01 46.94 8.37
C ASN A 28 29.56 46.68 8.88
N LYS A 29 28.59 46.53 7.96
CA LYS A 29 27.19 46.19 8.30
C LYS A 29 27.02 44.68 8.43
N LYS A 30 26.44 44.22 9.56
CA LYS A 30 26.16 42.81 9.88
C LYS A 30 24.66 42.50 9.76
N ARG A 31 24.30 41.39 9.12
CA ARG A 31 22.91 40.95 8.87
C ARG A 31 22.73 39.44 9.05
N ASN A 32 21.49 39.00 9.27
CA ASN A 32 21.16 37.59 9.50
C ASN A 32 20.98 36.83 8.18
N TYR A 33 21.96 35.99 7.84
CA TYR A 33 21.99 35.19 6.61
C TYR A 33 21.08 33.96 6.66
N THR A 34 20.49 33.63 7.83
CA THR A 34 19.42 32.61 7.89
C THR A 34 18.10 33.10 7.28
N ASN A 35 17.98 34.39 6.92
CA ASN A 35 16.87 34.92 6.14
C ASN A 35 17.10 34.64 4.64
N PRO A 36 16.22 33.90 3.93
CA PRO A 36 16.37 33.64 2.50
C PRO A 36 16.46 34.90 1.62
N GLU A 37 15.88 36.02 2.05
CA GLU A 37 15.96 37.31 1.34
C GLU A 37 17.37 37.94 1.44
N GLU A 38 18.02 37.82 2.60
CA GLU A 38 19.40 38.28 2.81
C GLU A 38 20.40 37.48 1.95
N GLN A 39 20.11 36.19 1.69
CA GLN A 39 20.94 35.37 0.80
C GLN A 39 20.94 35.91 -0.63
N VAL A 40 19.75 36.30 -1.13
CA VAL A 40 19.58 36.95 -2.43
C VAL A 40 20.25 38.32 -2.45
N GLN A 41 20.13 39.13 -1.40
CA GLN A 41 20.81 40.43 -1.29
C GLN A 41 22.34 40.29 -1.32
N ALA A 42 22.89 39.33 -0.57
CA ALA A 42 24.31 39.06 -0.52
C ALA A 42 24.88 38.63 -1.89
N GLU A 43 24.22 37.70 -2.58
CA GLU A 43 24.60 37.32 -3.94
C GLU A 43 24.48 38.49 -4.92
N THR A 44 23.46 39.33 -4.77
CA THR A 44 23.20 40.47 -5.67
C THR A 44 24.23 41.58 -5.51
N TYR A 45 24.64 41.90 -4.28
CA TYR A 45 25.81 42.74 -4.02
C TYR A 45 27.07 42.19 -4.69
N LEU A 46 27.32 40.89 -4.56
CA LEU A 46 28.49 40.25 -5.16
C LEU A 46 28.43 40.23 -6.69
N LYS A 47 27.23 40.10 -7.32
CA LYS A 47 27.06 40.30 -8.77
C LYS A 47 27.45 41.73 -9.17
N LEU A 48 26.96 42.75 -8.47
CA LEU A 48 27.26 44.17 -8.77
C LEU A 48 28.77 44.46 -8.80
N VAL A 49 29.51 43.93 -7.80
CA VAL A 49 30.97 44.10 -7.75
C VAL A 49 31.68 43.18 -8.77
N LEU A 50 31.50 41.86 -8.65
CA LEU A 50 32.35 40.86 -9.30
C LEU A 50 32.02 40.62 -10.77
N ILE A 51 30.83 41.02 -11.22
CA ILE A 51 30.32 40.80 -12.59
C ILE A 51 30.06 42.13 -13.28
N TYR A 52 29.30 43.05 -12.66
CA TYR A 52 29.01 44.36 -13.25
C TYR A 52 30.14 45.38 -13.07
N GLY A 53 31.15 45.08 -12.26
CA GLY A 53 32.38 45.89 -12.15
C GLY A 53 32.23 47.19 -11.35
N TYR A 54 31.18 47.32 -10.52
CA TYR A 54 31.01 48.48 -9.65
C TYR A 54 31.97 48.41 -8.45
N ASP A 55 32.58 49.54 -8.12
CA ASP A 55 33.42 49.67 -6.93
C ASP A 55 32.57 49.43 -5.66
N PRO A 56 32.99 48.53 -4.74
CA PRO A 56 32.28 48.29 -3.47
C PRO A 56 31.91 49.57 -2.71
N HIS A 57 32.81 50.56 -2.68
CA HIS A 57 32.60 51.82 -1.96
C HIS A 57 31.44 52.66 -2.53
N LYS A 58 31.06 52.43 -3.80
CA LYS A 58 29.90 53.06 -4.46
C LYS A 58 28.60 52.28 -4.31
N ILE A 59 28.59 51.21 -3.52
CA ILE A 59 27.41 50.38 -3.30
C ILE A 59 27.06 50.39 -1.81
N LEU A 60 25.98 51.08 -1.46
CA LEU A 60 25.45 51.05 -0.09
C LEU A 60 24.33 50.00 0.00
N GLN A 61 24.38 49.14 1.01
CA GLN A 61 23.25 48.27 1.36
C GLN A 61 22.44 48.94 2.46
N PHE A 62 21.13 48.68 2.54
CA PHE A 62 20.28 49.13 3.63
C PHE A 62 20.31 50.65 3.80
N VAL A 63 19.80 51.35 2.77
CA VAL A 63 19.78 52.82 2.70
C VAL A 63 18.39 53.32 3.10
N SER A 64 18.32 54.27 4.02
CA SER A 64 17.06 54.87 4.44
C SER A 64 16.56 55.89 3.41
N VAL A 65 15.47 55.56 2.72
CA VAL A 65 14.81 56.37 1.69
C VAL A 65 13.59 57.06 2.28
N THR A 66 13.51 58.39 2.18
CA THR A 66 12.38 59.17 2.74
C THR A 66 11.35 59.48 1.66
N MET A 67 10.15 58.91 1.83
CA MET A 67 9.01 59.08 0.93
C MET A 67 7.89 59.84 1.65
N GLY A 68 7.82 61.15 1.43
CA GLY A 68 6.84 62.02 2.11
C GLY A 68 7.07 62.04 3.61
N SER A 69 6.09 61.56 4.39
CA SER A 69 6.19 61.42 5.85
C SER A 69 6.70 60.05 6.33
N THR A 70 6.94 59.10 5.42
CA THR A 70 7.41 57.74 5.75
C THR A 70 8.84 57.53 5.31
N THR A 71 9.70 57.02 6.19
CA THR A 71 11.04 56.53 5.82
C THR A 71 10.99 55.01 5.74
N LYS A 72 11.53 54.44 4.66
CA LYS A 72 11.71 53.00 4.46
C LYS A 72 13.18 52.67 4.19
N GLU A 73 13.52 51.40 4.19
CA GLU A 73 14.88 50.91 3.87
C GLU A 73 14.86 50.30 2.46
N ALA A 74 15.78 50.72 1.60
CA ALA A 74 16.06 50.11 0.30
C ALA A 74 17.25 49.15 0.43
N ASP A 75 17.16 47.97 -0.18
CA ASP A 75 18.12 46.89 0.03
C ASP A 75 19.53 47.25 -0.46
N ILE A 76 19.66 47.74 -1.70
CA ILE A 76 20.95 48.18 -2.26
C ILE A 76 20.76 49.43 -3.13
N ILE A 77 21.65 50.41 -3.01
CA ILE A 77 21.78 51.53 -3.95
C ILE A 77 23.22 51.61 -4.45
N VAL A 78 23.38 51.68 -5.77
CA VAL A 78 24.64 51.93 -6.48
C VAL A 78 24.71 53.39 -6.88
N TYR A 79 25.85 54.03 -6.66
CA TYR A 79 26.09 55.45 -6.92
C TYR A 79 27.12 55.65 -8.04
N ASN A 80 27.06 56.78 -8.74
CA ASN A 80 28.06 57.13 -9.76
C ASN A 80 29.33 57.78 -9.17
N ASP A 81 29.19 58.49 -8.07
CA ASP A 81 30.23 59.27 -7.41
C ASP A 81 30.78 58.59 -6.16
N ASP A 82 31.99 58.97 -5.77
CA ASP A 82 32.71 58.39 -4.61
C ASP A 82 32.15 58.90 -3.26
N GLN A 83 31.28 59.92 -3.26
CA GLN A 83 30.65 60.47 -2.06
C GLN A 83 29.26 59.88 -1.79
N CYS A 84 28.78 58.99 -2.65
CA CYS A 84 27.44 58.39 -2.64
C CYS A 84 26.31 59.43 -2.57
N GLN A 85 26.37 60.46 -3.42
CA GLN A 85 25.36 61.54 -3.52
C GLN A 85 24.53 61.50 -4.81
N ALA A 86 24.95 60.74 -5.82
CA ALA A 86 24.24 60.56 -7.09
C ALA A 86 23.81 59.08 -7.27
N PRO A 87 22.67 58.65 -6.68
CA PRO A 87 22.06 57.36 -6.91
C PRO A 87 21.93 57.04 -8.40
N TYR A 88 22.25 55.81 -8.79
CA TYR A 88 22.26 55.36 -10.17
C TYR A 88 21.39 54.14 -10.40
N ILE A 89 21.57 53.09 -9.58
CA ILE A 89 20.74 51.87 -9.60
C ILE A 89 20.17 51.67 -8.19
N VAL A 90 18.86 51.49 -8.07
CA VAL A 90 18.24 50.92 -6.87
C VAL A 90 17.99 49.43 -7.10
N VAL A 91 18.30 48.61 -6.11
CA VAL A 91 17.97 47.18 -6.12
C VAL A 91 17.05 46.85 -4.97
N GLU A 92 15.98 46.10 -5.27
CA GLU A 92 15.05 45.52 -4.30
C GLU A 92 15.12 43.99 -4.46
N CYS A 93 15.39 43.27 -3.38
CA CYS A 93 15.53 41.81 -3.40
C CYS A 93 14.34 41.17 -2.68
N LYS A 94 13.99 39.94 -3.04
CA LYS A 94 13.03 39.11 -2.29
C LYS A 94 13.59 37.68 -2.15
N LYS A 95 13.05 36.91 -1.21
CA LYS A 95 13.29 35.45 -1.11
C LYS A 95 13.05 34.75 -2.48
N GLN A 96 13.73 33.62 -2.71
CA GLN A 96 13.61 32.84 -3.96
C GLN A 96 12.17 32.40 -4.27
N GLU A 97 11.48 31.83 -3.27
CA GLU A 97 10.07 31.39 -3.37
C GLU A 97 9.12 32.53 -2.93
N VAL A 98 9.00 33.53 -3.80
CA VAL A 98 8.13 34.71 -3.64
C VAL A 98 7.00 34.67 -4.66
N SER A 99 5.78 34.99 -4.24
CA SER A 99 4.64 35.00 -5.16
C SER A 99 4.73 36.15 -6.17
N GLU A 100 4.15 35.98 -7.35
CA GLU A 100 4.09 37.04 -8.38
C GLU A 100 3.46 38.35 -7.85
N LEU A 101 2.51 38.27 -6.91
CA LEU A 101 1.90 39.45 -6.28
C LEU A 101 2.90 40.19 -5.37
N GLU A 102 3.63 39.48 -4.53
CA GLU A 102 4.70 40.05 -3.69
C GLU A 102 5.85 40.59 -4.55
N PHE A 103 6.22 39.90 -5.63
CA PHE A 103 7.26 40.35 -6.58
C PHE A 103 6.83 41.64 -7.30
N LYS A 104 5.56 41.74 -7.71
CA LYS A 104 5.01 42.97 -8.30
C LYS A 104 4.99 44.13 -7.31
N GLN A 105 4.69 43.87 -6.03
CA GLN A 105 4.82 44.88 -4.96
C GLN A 105 6.28 45.33 -4.77
N ALA A 106 7.25 44.42 -4.90
CA ALA A 106 8.67 44.77 -4.89
C ALA A 106 9.07 45.66 -6.09
N ILE A 107 8.50 45.45 -7.28
CA ILE A 107 8.64 46.35 -8.44
C ILE A 107 8.07 47.75 -8.14
N ASP A 108 6.87 47.83 -7.56
CA ASP A 108 6.26 49.09 -7.15
C ASP A 108 7.14 49.82 -6.11
N GLN A 109 7.72 49.09 -5.17
CA GLN A 109 8.60 49.58 -4.11
C GLN A 109 9.94 50.09 -4.65
N GLY A 110 10.68 49.28 -5.41
CA GLY A 110 11.97 49.67 -5.99
C GLY A 110 11.87 50.86 -6.94
N PHE A 111 10.79 50.94 -7.74
CA PHE A 111 10.54 52.11 -8.57
C PHE A 111 10.20 53.36 -7.73
N SER A 112 9.43 53.20 -6.66
CA SER A 112 9.13 54.29 -5.73
C SER A 112 10.40 54.88 -5.09
N TYR A 113 11.34 54.01 -4.69
CA TYR A 113 12.65 54.43 -4.17
C TYR A 113 13.50 55.14 -5.22
N ALA A 114 13.63 54.59 -6.43
CA ALA A 114 14.39 55.26 -7.50
C ALA A 114 13.78 56.62 -7.90
N VAL A 115 12.45 56.77 -7.84
CA VAL A 115 11.79 58.06 -8.08
C VAL A 115 12.11 59.08 -7.00
N ALA A 116 12.18 58.66 -5.73
CA ALA A 116 12.48 59.51 -4.57
C ALA A 116 13.95 59.93 -4.49
N GLU A 117 14.87 58.97 -4.63
CA GLU A 117 16.33 59.18 -4.59
C GLU A 117 16.91 59.74 -5.90
N GLY A 118 16.13 59.72 -6.99
CA GLY A 118 16.57 60.22 -8.30
C GLY A 118 17.42 59.24 -9.12
N ALA A 119 17.46 57.96 -8.74
CA ALA A 119 18.19 56.93 -9.47
C ALA A 119 17.63 56.70 -10.89
N LYS A 120 18.53 56.36 -11.82
CA LYS A 120 18.19 56.16 -13.24
C LYS A 120 17.66 54.75 -13.52
N TYR A 121 18.07 53.75 -12.74
CA TYR A 121 17.75 52.35 -12.99
C TYR A 121 17.20 51.65 -11.74
N VAL A 122 16.38 50.62 -11.97
CA VAL A 122 15.83 49.72 -10.95
C VAL A 122 16.14 48.29 -11.35
N TRP A 123 16.56 47.47 -10.39
CA TRP A 123 16.64 46.02 -10.51
C TRP A 123 15.80 45.40 -9.39
N VAL A 124 14.87 44.50 -9.72
CA VAL A 124 14.15 43.69 -8.74
C VAL A 124 14.49 42.24 -8.97
N THR A 125 14.82 41.51 -7.90
CA THR A 125 15.33 40.13 -8.01
C THR A 125 14.88 39.22 -6.89
N SER A 126 14.56 37.97 -7.22
CA SER A 126 14.44 36.87 -6.27
C SER A 126 15.64 35.91 -6.32
N GLY A 127 16.67 36.23 -7.11
CA GLY A 127 17.72 35.30 -7.51
C GLY A 127 17.26 34.24 -8.53
N MET A 128 15.97 33.88 -8.52
CA MET A 128 15.35 33.03 -9.55
C MET A 128 14.87 33.85 -10.75
N LYS A 129 14.11 34.92 -10.51
CA LYS A 129 13.58 35.86 -11.51
C LYS A 129 14.22 37.23 -11.31
N ASP A 130 14.51 37.92 -12.40
CA ASP A 130 15.03 39.29 -12.42
C ASP A 130 14.15 40.18 -13.31
N GLU A 131 13.85 41.40 -12.88
CA GLU A 131 13.26 42.44 -13.73
C GLU A 131 14.03 43.77 -13.59
N TYR A 132 14.20 44.46 -14.71
CA TYR A 132 15.03 45.66 -14.81
C TYR A 132 14.26 46.80 -15.48
N PHE A 133 14.40 48.02 -14.94
CA PHE A 133 13.71 49.21 -15.45
C PHE A 133 14.64 50.42 -15.55
N GLU A 134 14.40 51.26 -16.55
CA GLU A 134 14.95 52.62 -16.69
C GLU A 134 13.88 53.63 -16.27
N VAL A 135 14.29 54.59 -15.43
CA VAL A 135 13.46 55.70 -14.93
C VAL A 135 13.78 56.94 -15.76
N PRO A 136 12.85 57.44 -16.59
CA PRO A 136 13.10 58.62 -17.41
C PRO A 136 13.17 59.89 -16.55
N THR A 137 13.93 60.87 -17.03
CA THR A 137 14.10 62.19 -16.38
C THR A 137 12.89 63.10 -16.55
N GLU A 138 12.11 62.91 -17.62
CA GLU A 138 10.93 63.70 -17.94
C GLU A 138 9.66 63.16 -17.23
N ARG A 139 8.66 64.02 -17.03
CA ARG A 139 7.38 63.66 -16.42
C ARG A 139 6.32 63.41 -17.51
N PRO A 140 5.44 62.39 -17.37
CA PRO A 140 5.36 61.43 -16.26
C PRO A 140 6.51 60.41 -16.28
N LYS A 141 7.03 60.06 -15.10
CA LYS A 141 8.07 59.04 -14.96
C LYS A 141 7.47 57.65 -15.23
N ALA A 142 7.49 57.21 -16.49
CA ALA A 142 7.05 55.89 -16.90
C ALA A 142 8.03 54.79 -16.47
N ARG A 143 7.58 53.54 -16.39
CA ARG A 143 8.46 52.36 -16.21
C ARG A 143 8.88 51.87 -17.58
N ILE A 144 10.16 51.95 -17.90
CA ILE A 144 10.69 51.49 -19.19
C ILE A 144 11.45 50.18 -18.94
N SER A 145 10.86 49.04 -19.31
CA SER A 145 11.54 47.73 -19.20
C SER A 145 12.85 47.72 -20.00
N ILE A 146 13.90 47.16 -19.41
CA ILE A 146 15.23 46.98 -20.04
C ILE A 146 15.70 45.52 -19.84
N PRO A 147 16.64 45.01 -20.66
CA PRO A 147 17.01 43.60 -20.61
C PRO A 147 18.05 43.30 -19.52
N ASP A 148 18.74 44.33 -19.02
CA ASP A 148 19.76 44.24 -17.98
C ASP A 148 20.05 45.66 -17.43
N ILE A 149 20.62 45.75 -16.23
CA ILE A 149 21.25 47.01 -15.76
C ILE A 149 22.57 47.27 -16.49
N PRO A 150 23.04 48.54 -16.57
CA PRO A 150 24.37 48.83 -17.09
C PRO A 150 25.47 48.19 -16.25
N GLN A 151 26.49 47.65 -16.91
CA GLN A 151 27.79 47.38 -16.31
C GLN A 151 28.56 48.70 -16.16
N PHE A 152 29.54 48.75 -15.25
CA PHE A 152 30.32 49.96 -15.01
C PHE A 152 30.98 50.46 -16.31
N GLY A 153 30.75 51.73 -16.65
CA GLY A 153 31.22 52.36 -17.90
C GLY A 153 30.32 52.17 -19.13
N VAL A 154 29.28 51.33 -19.07
CA VAL A 154 28.33 51.13 -20.18
C VAL A 154 27.29 52.25 -20.22
N THR A 155 27.24 52.99 -21.33
CA THR A 155 26.28 54.09 -21.53
C THR A 155 25.10 53.74 -22.45
N LYS A 156 25.23 52.68 -23.27
CA LYS A 156 24.20 52.21 -24.21
C LYS A 156 24.01 50.70 -24.07
N LEU A 157 22.86 50.31 -23.52
CA LEU A 157 22.55 48.90 -23.28
C LEU A 157 22.39 48.10 -24.58
N ALA A 158 22.71 46.81 -24.51
CA ALA A 158 22.34 45.81 -25.50
C ALA A 158 20.80 45.62 -25.54
N LYS A 159 20.30 44.99 -26.61
CA LYS A 159 18.86 44.68 -26.75
C LYS A 159 18.42 43.45 -25.96
N PHE A 160 19.35 42.57 -25.61
CA PHE A 160 19.16 41.26 -25.00
C PHE A 160 20.33 40.97 -24.05
N LYS A 161 20.19 39.99 -23.16
CA LYS A 161 21.16 39.72 -22.09
C LYS A 161 22.01 38.47 -22.34
N TYR A 162 21.38 37.42 -22.86
CA TYR A 162 21.98 36.09 -23.01
C TYR A 162 22.41 35.82 -24.46
N ALA A 163 23.60 35.28 -24.66
CA ALA A 163 24.16 34.95 -25.96
C ALA A 163 25.15 33.79 -25.87
N LYS A 164 25.26 33.02 -26.96
CA LYS A 164 26.14 31.85 -27.02
C LYS A 164 27.59 32.23 -26.75
N ASP A 165 28.22 31.57 -25.80
CA ASP A 165 29.57 31.84 -25.28
C ASP A 165 29.79 33.31 -24.82
N GLY A 166 28.70 33.96 -24.39
CA GLY A 166 28.65 35.38 -24.09
C GLY A 166 28.87 36.25 -25.32
N GLY A 167 29.49 37.42 -25.14
CA GLY A 167 29.78 38.36 -26.23
C GLY A 167 29.94 39.78 -25.71
N GLU A 168 30.01 40.76 -26.61
CA GLU A 168 30.02 42.17 -26.24
C GLU A 168 29.28 43.01 -27.30
N VAL A 169 28.40 43.91 -26.84
CA VAL A 169 27.63 44.83 -27.69
C VAL A 169 27.64 46.22 -27.05
N ASN A 170 28.12 47.24 -27.78
CA ASN A 170 28.29 48.61 -27.28
C ASN A 170 29.12 48.73 -25.97
N GLY A 171 30.07 47.83 -25.72
CA GLY A 171 30.83 47.77 -24.47
C GLY A 171 30.17 46.98 -23.33
N GLN A 172 28.90 46.56 -23.47
CA GLN A 172 28.23 45.69 -22.51
C GLN A 172 28.55 44.22 -22.82
N LYS A 173 29.06 43.49 -21.83
CA LYS A 173 29.27 42.04 -21.94
C LYS A 173 27.94 41.31 -21.86
N LEU A 174 27.76 40.32 -22.73
CA LEU A 174 26.62 39.41 -22.76
C LEU A 174 26.95 38.13 -21.99
N PHE A 175 25.92 37.48 -21.44
CA PHE A 175 26.06 36.31 -20.57
C PHE A 175 25.76 35.01 -21.33
N GLU A 176 26.47 33.94 -21.02
CA GLU A 176 26.06 32.58 -21.41
C GLU A 176 25.01 32.06 -20.41
N LEU A 177 24.17 31.11 -20.85
CA LEU A 177 23.19 30.43 -20.01
C LEU A 177 23.83 29.66 -18.85
N GLU A 178 23.22 29.69 -17.67
CA GLU A 178 23.77 29.07 -16.46
C GLU A 178 23.31 27.62 -16.26
N ILE A 179 24.26 26.73 -15.94
CA ILE A 179 23.98 25.39 -15.42
C ILE A 179 23.50 25.51 -13.96
N VAL A 180 22.43 24.79 -13.62
CA VAL A 180 21.77 24.88 -12.30
C VAL A 180 21.71 23.52 -11.60
N THR A 181 21.38 23.51 -10.31
CA THR A 181 21.16 22.27 -9.55
C THR A 181 19.74 21.72 -9.77
N GLU A 182 19.55 20.43 -9.45
CA GLU A 182 18.24 19.77 -9.43
C GLU A 182 17.21 20.51 -8.55
N ASP A 183 17.61 20.97 -7.35
CA ASP A 183 16.76 21.74 -6.44
C ASP A 183 16.38 23.12 -7.02
N ASP A 184 17.33 23.81 -7.66
CA ASP A 184 17.05 25.08 -8.34
C ASP A 184 16.07 24.91 -9.49
N LEU A 185 16.24 23.85 -10.28
CA LEU A 185 15.40 23.55 -11.43
C LEU A 185 13.99 23.14 -11.02
N THR A 186 13.87 22.27 -10.01
CA THR A 186 12.58 21.86 -9.43
C THR A 186 11.80 23.06 -8.91
N ARG A 187 12.47 23.98 -8.19
CA ARG A 187 11.85 25.23 -7.70
C ARG A 187 11.44 26.16 -8.84
N ARG A 188 12.24 26.29 -9.91
CA ARG A 188 11.90 27.10 -11.09
C ARG A 188 10.68 26.56 -11.84
N PHE A 189 10.59 25.26 -12.08
CA PHE A 189 9.41 24.64 -12.69
C PHE A 189 8.16 24.86 -11.83
N LYS A 190 8.26 24.66 -10.52
CA LYS A 190 7.16 24.93 -9.59
C LYS A 190 6.72 26.39 -9.60
N GLN A 191 7.64 27.35 -9.47
CA GLN A 191 7.31 28.78 -9.47
C GLN A 191 6.69 29.22 -10.81
N ALA A 192 7.19 28.71 -11.94
CA ALA A 192 6.60 28.98 -13.25
C ALA A 192 5.18 28.40 -13.40
N HIS A 193 4.91 27.20 -12.86
CA HIS A 193 3.57 26.60 -12.82
C HIS A 193 2.61 27.38 -11.91
N ASP A 194 3.03 27.68 -10.68
CA ASP A 194 2.28 28.47 -9.70
C ASP A 194 1.90 29.85 -10.28
N ALA A 195 2.82 30.49 -11.03
CA ALA A 195 2.61 31.76 -11.71
C ALA A 195 1.58 31.68 -12.87
N LEU A 196 1.53 30.57 -13.60
CA LEU A 196 0.50 30.34 -14.62
C LEU A 196 -0.88 30.06 -14.00
N TRP A 197 -0.92 29.24 -12.94
CA TRP A 197 -2.12 28.89 -12.20
C TRP A 197 -2.79 30.13 -11.57
N GLY A 198 -1.99 31.05 -11.01
CA GLY A 198 -2.44 32.39 -10.62
C GLY A 198 -3.53 32.41 -9.53
N GLY A 199 -3.64 31.36 -8.71
CA GLY A 199 -4.70 31.22 -7.70
C GLY A 199 -6.04 30.73 -8.27
N GLY A 200 -6.06 30.13 -9.47
CA GLY A 200 -7.24 29.54 -10.10
C GLY A 200 -7.69 30.19 -11.41
N GLU A 201 -6.87 31.07 -12.01
CA GLU A 201 -7.16 31.68 -13.33
C GLU A 201 -7.04 30.67 -14.49
N LEU A 202 -6.13 29.70 -14.36
CA LEU A 202 -6.02 28.54 -15.25
C LEU A 202 -6.30 27.26 -14.45
N ASN A 203 -6.92 26.28 -15.09
CA ASN A 203 -6.98 24.93 -14.52
C ASN A 203 -5.53 24.39 -14.37
N PRO A 204 -5.17 23.71 -13.26
CA PRO A 204 -3.83 23.15 -13.06
C PRO A 204 -3.31 22.31 -14.23
N SER A 205 -4.17 21.50 -14.88
CA SER A 205 -3.88 20.74 -16.11
C SER A 205 -3.42 21.64 -17.26
N MET A 206 -4.11 22.76 -17.48
CA MET A 206 -3.76 23.71 -18.53
C MET A 206 -2.48 24.50 -18.19
N ALA A 207 -2.30 24.89 -16.93
CA ALA A 207 -1.08 25.55 -16.48
C ALA A 207 0.16 24.64 -16.66
N PHE A 208 0.01 23.33 -16.46
CA PHE A 208 1.04 22.34 -16.73
C PHE A 208 1.31 22.18 -18.24
N ASP A 209 0.28 21.97 -19.07
CA ASP A 209 0.44 21.83 -20.52
C ASP A 209 1.07 23.07 -21.18
N GLU A 210 0.73 24.28 -20.73
CA GLU A 210 1.37 25.51 -21.23
C GLU A 210 2.81 25.68 -20.72
N LEU A 211 3.16 25.20 -19.52
CA LEU A 211 4.54 25.19 -19.04
C LEU A 211 5.40 24.19 -19.84
N ASP A 212 4.89 22.98 -20.09
CA ASP A 212 5.58 21.94 -20.88
C ASP A 212 5.90 22.43 -22.30
N LYS A 213 4.96 23.14 -22.96
CA LYS A 213 5.20 23.79 -24.26
C LYS A 213 6.34 24.80 -24.21
N LEU A 214 6.46 25.55 -23.12
CA LEU A 214 7.53 26.55 -22.95
C LEU A 214 8.88 25.90 -22.60
N ILE A 215 8.90 24.83 -21.81
CA ILE A 215 10.10 24.00 -21.59
C ILE A 215 10.58 23.40 -22.92
N PHE A 216 9.67 22.86 -23.74
CA PHE A 216 9.98 22.36 -25.08
C PHE A 216 10.59 23.46 -25.97
N CYS A 217 10.01 24.66 -25.98
CA CYS A 217 10.57 25.81 -26.70
C CYS A 217 11.98 26.18 -26.22
N LYS A 218 12.25 26.13 -24.91
CA LYS A 218 13.58 26.41 -24.33
C LYS A 218 14.61 25.37 -24.77
N ILE A 219 14.29 24.09 -24.67
CA ILE A 219 15.17 22.99 -25.12
C ILE A 219 15.45 23.12 -26.62
N TRP A 220 14.44 23.46 -27.42
CA TRP A 220 14.61 23.66 -28.86
C TRP A 220 15.47 24.87 -29.20
N ASP A 221 15.27 25.97 -28.48
CA ASP A 221 16.08 27.17 -28.60
C ASP A 221 17.55 26.86 -28.32
N GLU A 222 17.85 26.19 -27.20
CA GLU A 222 19.21 25.81 -26.82
C GLU A 222 19.90 24.89 -27.84
N LYS A 223 19.16 23.96 -28.46
CA LYS A 223 19.67 23.03 -29.49
C LYS A 223 19.93 23.71 -30.85
N LYS A 224 19.53 24.96 -31.08
CA LYS A 224 19.83 25.68 -32.33
C LYS A 224 21.34 25.96 -32.47
N PRO A 225 21.98 25.63 -33.60
CA PRO A 225 23.36 26.04 -33.88
C PRO A 225 23.50 27.56 -33.86
N ARG A 226 24.44 28.07 -33.05
CA ARG A 226 24.76 29.50 -32.91
C ARG A 226 26.25 29.76 -32.95
N LYS A 227 26.63 30.94 -33.41
CA LYS A 227 27.98 31.49 -33.26
C LYS A 227 28.08 32.28 -31.95
N LYS A 228 29.31 32.46 -31.48
CA LYS A 228 29.61 33.30 -30.32
C LYS A 228 29.03 34.71 -30.48
N GLY A 229 28.29 35.19 -29.47
CA GLY A 229 27.62 36.49 -29.48
C GLY A 229 26.23 36.52 -30.13
N GLU A 230 25.75 35.41 -30.72
CA GLU A 230 24.36 35.32 -31.21
C GLU A 230 23.40 35.06 -30.04
N ALA A 231 22.26 35.78 -30.05
CA ALA A 231 21.26 35.74 -28.99
C ALA A 231 20.46 34.43 -28.98
N TYR A 232 20.08 33.98 -27.78
CA TYR A 232 19.00 33.00 -27.59
C TYR A 232 17.64 33.63 -27.93
N ASP A 233 16.73 32.90 -28.57
CA ASP A 233 15.42 33.45 -28.95
C ASP A 233 14.46 33.46 -27.74
N PHE A 234 14.62 32.50 -26.82
CA PHE A 234 13.85 32.34 -25.58
C PHE A 234 14.43 33.23 -24.47
N GLN A 235 14.31 34.54 -24.65
CA GLN A 235 14.60 35.56 -23.64
C GLN A 235 13.89 36.87 -24.00
N ILE A 236 13.79 37.80 -23.04
CA ILE A 236 13.19 39.12 -23.24
C ILE A 236 14.15 40.03 -24.04
N PHE A 237 13.63 40.68 -25.09
CA PHE A 237 14.37 41.65 -25.93
C PHE A 237 13.72 43.03 -25.79
N LYS A 238 14.49 44.09 -25.49
CA LYS A 238 13.96 45.47 -25.38
C LYS A 238 13.53 46.01 -26.74
N GLU A 239 12.25 46.34 -26.87
CA GLU A 239 11.68 47.13 -27.95
C GLU A 239 11.34 48.57 -27.50
N THR A 240 10.69 49.35 -28.37
CA THR A 240 10.32 50.75 -28.10
C THR A 240 9.30 50.91 -26.97
N GLU A 241 8.44 49.93 -26.78
CA GLU A 241 7.35 49.90 -25.80
C GLU A 241 7.22 48.49 -25.19
N GLU A 242 6.65 48.40 -23.99
CA GLU A 242 6.48 47.13 -23.27
C GLU A 242 5.49 46.18 -23.97
N GLU A 243 4.36 46.71 -24.47
CA GLU A 243 3.39 45.94 -25.26
C GLU A 243 4.06 45.29 -26.48
N LYS A 244 4.84 46.08 -27.24
CA LYS A 244 5.61 45.59 -28.38
C LYS A 244 6.68 44.56 -27.96
N THR A 245 7.31 44.75 -26.80
CA THR A 245 8.27 43.78 -26.24
C THR A 245 7.61 42.43 -25.98
N ASN A 246 6.43 42.42 -25.35
CA ASN A 246 5.67 41.21 -25.07
C ASN A 246 5.19 40.52 -26.36
N GLN A 247 4.67 41.29 -27.33
CA GLN A 247 4.22 40.76 -28.63
C GLN A 247 5.37 40.16 -29.46
N GLU A 248 6.53 40.81 -29.54
CA GLU A 248 7.69 40.27 -30.26
C GLU A 248 8.32 39.06 -29.56
N LEU A 249 8.28 39.00 -28.22
CA LEU A 249 8.64 37.80 -27.47
C LEU A 249 7.70 36.63 -27.81
N MET A 250 6.38 36.86 -27.76
CA MET A 250 5.38 35.85 -28.11
C MET A 250 5.55 35.35 -29.56
N LYS A 251 5.89 36.23 -30.51
CA LYS A 251 6.23 35.82 -31.89
C LYS A 251 7.46 34.92 -31.96
N ARG A 252 8.56 35.25 -31.25
CA ARG A 252 9.76 34.40 -31.21
C ARG A 252 9.48 33.03 -30.60
N VAL A 253 8.79 33.00 -29.46
CA VAL A 253 8.44 31.74 -28.78
C VAL A 253 7.46 30.90 -29.60
N ASN A 254 6.48 31.50 -30.27
CA ASN A 254 5.64 30.77 -31.23
C ASN A 254 6.42 30.27 -32.45
N SER A 255 7.45 31.00 -32.94
CA SER A 255 8.34 30.48 -34.00
C SER A 255 9.13 29.27 -33.53
N LEU A 256 9.75 29.33 -32.33
CA LEU A 256 10.42 28.19 -31.69
C LEU A 256 9.49 26.98 -31.58
N TYR A 257 8.27 27.21 -31.09
CA TYR A 257 7.24 26.19 -30.96
C TYR A 257 6.86 25.56 -32.30
N HIS A 258 6.61 26.37 -33.33
CA HIS A 258 6.29 25.89 -34.66
C HIS A 258 7.47 25.19 -35.37
N GLU A 259 8.71 25.59 -35.09
CA GLU A 259 9.92 24.89 -35.54
C GLU A 259 10.07 23.52 -34.88
N GLY A 260 9.79 23.42 -33.57
CA GLY A 260 9.74 22.16 -32.82
C GLY A 260 8.64 21.24 -33.35
N ARG A 261 7.38 21.71 -33.39
CA ARG A 261 6.24 20.96 -33.94
C ARG A 261 6.44 20.48 -35.38
N LYS A 262 7.24 21.17 -36.19
CA LYS A 262 7.53 20.74 -37.57
C LYS A 262 8.44 19.51 -37.65
N LYS A 263 9.31 19.30 -36.65
CA LYS A 263 10.07 18.05 -36.53
C LYS A 263 9.30 17.00 -35.74
N ASP A 264 8.63 17.43 -34.67
CA ASP A 264 7.97 16.55 -33.69
C ASP A 264 6.46 16.86 -33.56
N PRO A 265 5.65 16.61 -34.61
CA PRO A 265 4.24 17.02 -34.66
C PRO A 265 3.33 16.27 -33.68
N GLU A 266 3.79 15.15 -33.13
CA GLU A 266 3.02 14.35 -32.17
C GLU A 266 3.21 14.75 -30.70
N VAL A 267 4.16 15.64 -30.37
CA VAL A 267 4.41 16.06 -28.98
C VAL A 267 3.41 17.13 -28.57
N PHE A 268 3.06 18.07 -29.46
CA PHE A 268 1.97 19.01 -29.21
C PHE A 268 1.20 19.34 -30.49
N LYS A 269 -0.13 19.24 -30.43
CA LYS A 269 -1.04 19.54 -31.55
C LYS A 269 -1.60 20.97 -31.51
N ASP A 270 -1.94 21.44 -30.31
CA ASP A 270 -2.47 22.78 -30.07
C ASP A 270 -1.41 23.89 -30.21
N ASP A 271 -1.85 25.14 -30.36
CA ASP A 271 -0.98 26.32 -30.19
C ASP A 271 -0.82 26.70 -28.70
N ILE A 272 0.13 27.58 -28.38
CA ILE A 272 0.30 28.16 -27.03
C ILE A 272 -0.88 29.09 -26.72
N ARG A 273 -1.55 28.88 -25.58
CA ARG A 273 -2.80 29.55 -25.18
C ARG A 273 -2.58 30.54 -24.03
N LEU A 274 -1.40 31.15 -23.95
CA LEU A 274 -1.05 32.18 -22.98
C LEU A 274 -1.20 33.59 -23.52
N SER A 275 -1.48 34.55 -22.64
CA SER A 275 -1.34 35.97 -22.98
C SER A 275 0.15 36.36 -23.07
N PRO A 276 0.51 37.45 -23.80
CA PRO A 276 1.89 37.91 -23.90
C PRO A 276 2.57 38.16 -22.54
N GLU A 277 1.80 38.61 -21.55
CA GLU A 277 2.29 38.89 -20.18
C GLU A 277 2.57 37.58 -19.42
N LYS A 278 1.64 36.61 -19.43
CA LYS A 278 1.85 35.31 -18.77
C LYS A 278 3.03 34.55 -19.38
N LEU A 279 3.16 34.61 -20.70
CA LEU A 279 4.31 34.04 -21.41
C LEU A 279 5.62 34.72 -21.00
N ARG A 280 5.65 36.07 -20.91
CA ARG A 280 6.82 36.79 -20.40
C ARG A 280 7.20 36.40 -18.97
N THR A 281 6.22 36.22 -18.08
CA THR A 281 6.48 35.78 -16.69
C THR A 281 7.21 34.44 -16.66
N VAL A 282 6.74 33.43 -17.39
CA VAL A 282 7.40 32.11 -17.45
C VAL A 282 8.78 32.18 -18.11
N VAL A 283 8.92 32.97 -19.19
CA VAL A 283 10.23 33.22 -19.80
C VAL A 283 11.21 33.80 -18.78
N GLY A 284 10.80 34.74 -17.93
CA GLY A 284 11.66 35.30 -16.87
C GLY A 284 12.16 34.29 -15.82
N TYR A 285 11.48 33.17 -15.61
CA TYR A 285 11.95 32.08 -14.74
C TYR A 285 12.93 31.12 -15.43
N LEU A 286 12.91 31.03 -16.77
CA LEU A 286 13.61 30.00 -17.54
C LEU A 286 14.68 30.55 -18.49
N GLU A 287 14.64 31.82 -18.91
CA GLU A 287 15.56 32.40 -19.92
C GLU A 287 17.04 32.33 -19.52
N LYS A 288 17.33 32.36 -18.22
CA LYS A 288 18.68 32.38 -17.64
C LYS A 288 19.38 31.02 -17.63
N ILE A 289 18.62 29.93 -17.58
CA ILE A 289 19.16 28.59 -17.33
C ILE A 289 19.50 27.85 -18.63
N ASN A 290 20.38 26.86 -18.53
CA ASN A 290 20.78 25.96 -19.61
C ASN A 290 20.26 24.55 -19.33
N LEU A 291 19.14 24.15 -19.96
CA LEU A 291 18.55 22.82 -19.80
C LEU A 291 19.36 21.71 -20.50
N GLY A 292 20.04 22.02 -21.59
CA GLY A 292 20.82 21.07 -22.38
C GLY A 292 22.16 20.71 -21.73
N ALA A 293 22.85 21.70 -21.14
CA ALA A 293 24.14 21.51 -20.47
C ALA A 293 24.02 21.26 -18.95
N THR A 294 22.83 21.37 -18.37
CA THR A 294 22.56 20.84 -17.03
C THR A 294 22.61 19.32 -17.09
N ASP A 295 23.26 18.73 -16.09
CA ASP A 295 23.41 17.28 -15.93
C ASP A 295 22.09 16.53 -16.17
N LEU A 296 22.19 15.42 -16.90
CA LEU A 296 21.05 14.71 -17.46
C LEU A 296 20.15 14.12 -16.38
N ASP A 297 20.74 13.60 -15.31
CA ASP A 297 19.97 13.08 -14.19
C ASP A 297 19.36 14.21 -13.36
N SER A 298 20.10 15.31 -13.16
CA SER A 298 19.63 16.49 -12.43
C SER A 298 18.41 17.13 -13.09
N LYS A 299 18.36 17.20 -14.44
CA LYS A 299 17.17 17.72 -15.15
C LYS A 299 16.01 16.74 -15.19
N GLY A 300 16.29 15.45 -15.35
CA GLY A 300 15.29 14.39 -15.29
C GLY A 300 14.59 14.30 -13.95
N ARG A 301 15.36 14.14 -12.86
CA ARG A 301 14.81 14.03 -11.49
C ARG A 301 14.04 15.28 -11.06
N ALA A 302 14.47 16.48 -11.49
CA ALA A 302 13.73 17.71 -11.24
C ALA A 302 12.35 17.72 -11.90
N PHE A 303 12.27 17.29 -13.17
CA PHE A 303 11.01 17.18 -13.90
C PHE A 303 10.11 16.08 -13.33
N GLU A 304 10.65 14.89 -13.04
CA GLU A 304 9.90 13.81 -12.38
C GLU A 304 9.38 14.19 -10.99
N THR A 305 10.16 14.95 -10.21
CA THR A 305 9.74 15.40 -8.86
C THR A 305 8.59 16.40 -8.95
N PHE A 306 8.67 17.33 -9.89
CA PHE A 306 7.59 18.26 -10.23
C PHE A 306 6.32 17.50 -10.68
N MET A 307 6.42 16.63 -11.70
CA MET A 307 5.33 15.77 -12.17
C MET A 307 4.72 14.93 -11.04
N GLY A 308 5.55 14.23 -10.27
CA GLY A 308 5.11 13.32 -9.21
C GLY A 308 4.37 14.06 -8.09
N SER A 309 4.65 15.34 -7.85
CA SER A 309 3.85 16.18 -6.94
C SER A 309 2.48 16.55 -7.54
N PHE A 310 2.44 16.82 -8.83
CA PHE A 310 1.28 17.30 -9.57
C PHE A 310 0.22 16.19 -9.83
N PHE A 311 0.64 15.05 -10.41
CA PHE A 311 -0.28 13.97 -10.79
C PHE A 311 -0.89 13.23 -9.58
N ARG A 312 -0.18 13.14 -8.46
CA ARG A 312 -0.71 12.59 -7.20
C ARG A 312 -1.77 13.48 -6.55
N GLY A 313 -1.70 14.80 -6.77
CA GLY A 313 -2.63 15.77 -6.22
C GLY A 313 -3.88 15.94 -7.09
N GLU A 314 -3.73 16.58 -8.24
CA GLU A 314 -4.85 17.10 -9.04
C GLU A 314 -5.49 16.04 -9.97
N PHE A 315 -4.76 14.97 -10.32
CA PHE A 315 -5.23 13.95 -11.28
C PHE A 315 -5.65 12.62 -10.63
N GLY A 316 -5.34 12.41 -9.36
CA GLY A 316 -5.61 11.14 -8.67
C GLY A 316 -4.96 9.93 -9.33
N GLN A 317 -3.82 10.12 -10.01
CA GLN A 317 -3.11 9.06 -10.73
C GLN A 317 -1.90 8.56 -9.96
N PHE A 318 -1.60 7.28 -10.19
CA PHE A 318 -0.80 6.46 -9.31
C PHE A 318 0.25 5.69 -10.11
N PHE A 319 1.50 6.15 -10.05
CA PHE A 319 2.62 5.54 -10.77
C PHE A 319 3.18 4.32 -10.03
N THR A 320 3.72 3.36 -10.77
CA THR A 320 4.45 2.21 -10.21
C THR A 320 5.63 2.68 -9.35
N PRO A 321 5.79 2.20 -8.09
CA PRO A 321 6.92 2.56 -7.25
C PRO A 321 8.28 2.23 -7.89
N ARG A 322 9.23 3.17 -7.83
CA ARG A 322 10.54 3.05 -8.50
C ARG A 322 11.28 1.75 -8.20
N ASN A 323 11.26 1.25 -6.96
CA ASN A 323 11.93 0.00 -6.60
C ASN A 323 11.33 -1.24 -7.29
N ILE A 324 10.02 -1.25 -7.55
CA ILE A 324 9.35 -2.32 -8.31
C ILE A 324 9.72 -2.21 -9.79
N VAL A 325 9.74 -1.00 -10.34
CA VAL A 325 10.16 -0.75 -11.74
C VAL A 325 11.61 -1.19 -11.94
N LYS A 326 12.53 -0.70 -11.10
CA LYS A 326 13.95 -1.09 -11.09
C LYS A 326 14.11 -2.62 -11.02
N PHE A 327 13.45 -3.27 -10.06
CA PHE A 327 13.47 -4.73 -9.93
C PHE A 327 13.07 -5.44 -11.22
N ILE A 328 11.95 -5.07 -11.84
CA ILE A 328 11.46 -5.66 -13.09
C ILE A 328 12.47 -5.49 -14.24
N ILE A 329 13.07 -4.30 -14.37
CA ILE A 329 14.02 -4.01 -15.46
C ILE A 329 15.38 -4.68 -15.21
N ASP A 330 15.88 -4.67 -13.99
CA ASP A 330 17.21 -5.21 -13.65
C ASP A 330 17.28 -6.73 -13.86
N VAL A 331 16.21 -7.50 -13.59
CA VAL A 331 16.23 -8.97 -13.76
C VAL A 331 16.12 -9.46 -15.21
N LEU A 332 15.58 -8.66 -16.13
CA LEU A 332 15.39 -9.08 -17.52
C LEU A 332 16.69 -8.89 -18.34
N PRO A 333 17.08 -9.81 -19.24
CA PRO A 333 18.31 -9.72 -20.05
C PRO A 333 18.19 -8.72 -21.23
N ILE A 334 17.81 -7.48 -20.94
CA ILE A 334 17.65 -6.38 -21.90
C ILE A 334 19.03 -5.84 -22.29
N THR A 335 19.27 -5.67 -23.60
CA THR A 335 20.50 -5.11 -24.18
C THR A 335 20.17 -3.98 -25.16
N ASN A 336 21.19 -3.25 -25.63
CA ASN A 336 21.03 -2.17 -26.61
C ASN A 336 20.47 -2.61 -27.99
N ASN A 337 20.37 -3.91 -28.26
CA ASN A 337 19.76 -4.47 -29.48
C ASN A 337 18.31 -4.95 -29.27
N SER A 338 17.82 -4.92 -28.03
CA SER A 338 16.50 -5.46 -27.66
C SER A 338 15.38 -4.47 -27.93
N LEU A 339 14.25 -4.92 -28.46
CA LEU A 339 13.03 -4.14 -28.63
C LEU A 339 12.14 -4.23 -27.38
N VAL A 340 11.89 -3.10 -26.74
CA VAL A 340 11.15 -3.02 -25.48
C VAL A 340 9.90 -2.18 -25.63
N LEU A 341 8.77 -2.68 -25.10
CA LEU A 341 7.48 -1.98 -25.11
C LEU A 341 6.87 -1.92 -23.70
N ASP A 342 6.35 -0.76 -23.31
CA ASP A 342 5.39 -0.64 -22.20
C ASP A 342 3.99 -0.36 -22.78
N THR A 343 3.04 -1.25 -22.53
CA THR A 343 1.67 -1.19 -23.07
C THR A 343 0.74 -0.22 -22.34
N SER A 344 1.17 0.34 -21.20
CA SER A 344 0.44 1.32 -20.40
C SER A 344 1.41 2.19 -19.61
N CYS A 345 2.18 3.01 -20.34
CA CYS A 345 3.44 3.56 -19.84
C CYS A 345 3.30 4.72 -18.85
N GLY A 346 2.11 5.32 -18.72
CA GLY A 346 1.90 6.50 -17.88
C GLY A 346 2.92 7.59 -18.21
N SER A 347 3.68 8.04 -17.21
CA SER A 347 4.76 9.03 -17.31
C SER A 347 6.06 8.54 -17.98
N GLY A 348 6.13 7.29 -18.44
CA GLY A 348 7.33 6.68 -19.00
C GLY A 348 8.26 6.02 -17.96
N GLY A 349 7.74 5.68 -16.77
CA GLY A 349 8.55 5.18 -15.65
C GLY A 349 9.37 3.92 -15.98
N PHE A 350 8.77 2.90 -16.60
CA PHE A 350 9.52 1.71 -17.06
C PHE A 350 10.51 2.07 -18.16
N LEU A 351 10.10 2.91 -19.13
CA LEU A 351 10.94 3.33 -20.26
C LEU A 351 12.25 4.00 -19.78
N LEU A 352 12.16 4.87 -18.77
CA LEU A 352 13.32 5.50 -18.14
C LEU A 352 14.26 4.51 -17.44
N HIS A 353 13.73 3.51 -16.74
CA HIS A 353 14.58 2.52 -16.06
C HIS A 353 15.24 1.57 -17.07
N VAL A 354 14.57 1.26 -18.18
CA VAL A 354 15.19 0.56 -19.32
C VAL A 354 16.34 1.39 -19.89
N LEU A 355 16.12 2.68 -20.10
CA LEU A 355 17.14 3.60 -20.61
C LEU A 355 18.34 3.74 -19.65
N ASP A 356 18.09 3.84 -18.34
CA ASP A 356 19.12 3.80 -17.29
C ASP A 356 19.95 2.50 -17.34
N LYS A 357 19.31 1.34 -17.49
CA LYS A 357 20.01 0.06 -17.63
C LYS A 357 20.92 0.03 -18.88
N ILE A 358 20.47 0.59 -20.00
CA ILE A 358 21.32 0.70 -21.22
C ILE A 358 22.43 1.74 -21.05
N ARG A 359 22.23 2.80 -20.26
CA ARG A 359 23.30 3.76 -19.90
C ARG A 359 24.38 3.10 -19.03
N ARG A 360 24.00 2.33 -18.01
CA ARG A 360 24.93 1.53 -17.20
C ARG A 360 25.76 0.57 -18.06
N GLN A 361 25.14 -0.10 -19.03
CA GLN A 361 25.87 -0.90 -20.02
C GLN A 361 26.81 -0.04 -20.91
N ALA A 362 26.39 1.17 -21.28
CA ALA A 362 27.22 2.10 -22.04
C ALA A 362 28.46 2.56 -21.25
N ASP A 363 28.33 2.75 -19.94
CA ASP A 363 29.45 3.06 -19.03
C ASP A 363 30.49 1.92 -19.08
N ASP A 364 30.06 0.67 -18.87
CA ASP A 364 30.91 -0.53 -18.89
C ASP A 364 31.68 -0.69 -20.22
N PHE A 365 31.07 -0.34 -21.36
CA PHE A 365 31.70 -0.46 -22.68
C PHE A 365 32.50 0.77 -23.14
N TYR A 366 32.11 1.99 -22.72
CA TYR A 366 32.53 3.24 -23.35
C TYR A 366 32.82 4.42 -22.40
N ASP A 367 33.07 4.20 -21.12
CA ASP A 367 33.47 5.23 -20.11
C ASP A 367 34.46 6.31 -20.65
N ASN A 368 35.40 5.91 -21.52
CA ASN A 368 36.44 6.80 -22.06
C ASN A 368 36.15 7.34 -23.49
N ASP A 369 34.98 7.06 -24.08
CA ASP A 369 34.56 7.53 -25.42
C ASP A 369 33.12 8.09 -25.37
N PRO A 370 32.95 9.38 -24.98
CA PRO A 370 31.63 9.99 -24.81
C PRO A 370 30.75 9.99 -26.07
N VAL A 371 31.35 9.90 -27.26
CA VAL A 371 30.60 9.89 -28.52
C VAL A 371 30.03 8.50 -28.79
N LYS A 372 30.78 7.42 -28.51
CA LYS A 372 30.24 6.06 -28.59
C LYS A 372 29.25 5.79 -27.47
N HIS A 373 29.54 6.24 -26.24
CA HIS A 373 28.65 6.16 -25.08
C HIS A 373 27.27 6.75 -25.41
N TYR A 374 27.23 8.03 -25.80
CA TYR A 374 26.00 8.73 -26.18
C TYR A 374 25.23 7.96 -27.25
N ARG A 375 25.92 7.56 -28.33
CA ARG A 375 25.28 6.84 -29.44
C ARG A 375 24.73 5.48 -29.01
N TYR A 376 25.40 4.74 -28.13
CA TYR A 376 24.99 3.40 -27.72
C TYR A 376 23.60 3.40 -27.07
N TRP A 377 23.33 4.32 -26.15
CA TRP A 377 22.01 4.43 -25.51
C TRP A 377 21.01 5.25 -26.33
N HIS A 378 21.44 6.28 -27.07
CA HIS A 378 20.54 7.11 -27.88
C HIS A 378 20.04 6.38 -29.14
N ASP A 379 20.89 5.62 -29.83
CA ASP A 379 20.46 4.81 -30.98
C ASP A 379 19.44 3.73 -30.54
N PHE A 380 19.55 3.22 -29.30
CA PHE A 380 18.56 2.34 -28.69
C PHE A 380 17.23 3.06 -28.40
N ALA A 381 17.26 4.21 -27.72
CA ALA A 381 16.03 4.87 -27.30
C ALA A 381 15.16 5.36 -28.48
N GLU A 382 15.80 5.93 -29.50
CA GLU A 382 15.13 6.41 -30.72
C GLU A 382 14.44 5.27 -31.50
N LYS A 383 15.01 4.07 -31.51
CA LYS A 383 14.66 3.00 -32.47
C LYS A 383 14.01 1.77 -31.86
N ASN A 384 14.30 1.48 -30.59
CA ASN A 384 14.02 0.19 -29.95
C ASN A 384 13.12 0.28 -28.70
N LEU A 385 12.92 1.48 -28.13
CA LEU A 385 12.11 1.71 -26.93
C LEU A 385 10.75 2.31 -27.30
N PHE A 386 9.64 1.69 -26.87
CA PHE A 386 8.26 2.02 -27.27
C PHE A 386 7.33 2.11 -26.04
N GLY A 387 6.32 2.98 -26.10
CA GLY A 387 5.31 3.10 -25.03
C GLY A 387 3.91 3.35 -25.59
N ILE A 388 2.86 2.96 -24.85
CA ILE A 388 1.46 3.29 -25.17
C ILE A 388 0.81 3.90 -23.93
N GLU A 389 0.08 4.99 -24.10
CA GLU A 389 -0.71 5.63 -23.04
C GLU A 389 -2.04 6.13 -23.60
N ILE A 390 -3.15 5.83 -22.91
CA ILE A 390 -4.51 6.15 -23.37
C ILE A 390 -4.84 7.64 -23.23
N ASN A 391 -4.28 8.32 -22.22
CA ASN A 391 -4.50 9.73 -21.97
C ASN A 391 -3.46 10.60 -22.70
N GLU A 392 -3.93 11.39 -23.67
CA GLU A 392 -3.09 12.27 -24.47
C GLU A 392 -2.30 13.32 -23.66
N GLN A 393 -2.74 13.73 -22.46
CA GLN A 393 -1.94 14.62 -21.60
C GLN A 393 -0.75 13.88 -20.97
N ILE A 394 -0.96 12.66 -20.46
CA ILE A 394 0.10 11.88 -19.81
C ILE A 394 1.05 11.26 -20.84
N ALA A 395 0.55 10.86 -22.00
CA ALA A 395 1.38 10.47 -23.15
C ALA A 395 2.31 11.61 -23.59
N ARG A 396 1.83 12.86 -23.59
CA ARG A 396 2.66 14.05 -23.82
C ARG A 396 3.68 14.25 -22.71
N THR A 397 3.30 14.08 -21.45
CA THR A 397 4.24 14.20 -20.34
C THR A 397 5.34 13.14 -20.42
N ALA A 398 5.00 11.89 -20.80
CA ALA A 398 6.01 10.87 -21.10
C ALA A 398 6.95 11.32 -22.23
N LYS A 399 6.41 11.79 -23.38
CA LYS A 399 7.25 12.35 -24.46
C LYS A 399 8.16 13.48 -23.97
N MET A 400 7.67 14.39 -23.13
CA MET A 400 8.47 15.48 -22.56
C MET A 400 9.56 14.98 -21.60
N ASN A 401 9.24 14.00 -20.76
CA ASN A 401 10.19 13.33 -19.86
C ASN A 401 11.34 12.70 -20.67
N MET A 402 10.98 12.00 -21.75
CA MET A 402 11.89 11.40 -22.72
C MET A 402 12.78 12.48 -23.41
N ILE A 403 12.19 13.58 -23.93
CA ILE A 403 12.94 14.74 -24.50
C ILE A 403 13.95 15.32 -23.50
N ILE A 404 13.57 15.48 -22.24
CA ILE A 404 14.43 16.06 -21.18
C ILE A 404 15.63 15.16 -20.91
N HIS A 405 15.45 13.84 -20.98
CA HIS A 405 16.51 12.83 -20.93
C HIS A 405 17.27 12.64 -22.26
N ASP A 406 17.13 13.55 -23.23
CA ASP A 406 17.84 13.58 -24.52
C ASP A 406 17.74 12.28 -25.34
N ASP A 407 16.60 11.59 -25.31
CA ASP A 407 16.45 10.27 -25.92
C ASP A 407 15.73 10.25 -27.29
N GLY A 408 15.13 11.37 -27.68
CA GLY A 408 14.42 11.53 -28.95
C GLY A 408 12.92 11.22 -28.96
N HIS A 409 12.28 10.87 -27.84
CA HIS A 409 10.82 10.68 -27.62
C HIS A 409 10.06 9.72 -28.55
N THR A 410 10.76 9.02 -29.42
CA THR A 410 10.31 8.77 -30.80
C THR A 410 9.11 7.82 -30.94
N ASN A 411 8.77 7.05 -29.90
CA ASN A 411 7.80 5.94 -30.00
C ASN A 411 6.76 5.86 -28.87
N VAL A 412 6.46 6.95 -28.17
CA VAL A 412 5.31 6.97 -27.24
C VAL A 412 4.01 7.21 -28.01
N ILE A 413 3.06 6.30 -27.90
CA ILE A 413 1.82 6.26 -28.67
C ILE A 413 0.65 6.70 -27.78
N ALA A 414 0.01 7.82 -28.13
CA ALA A 414 -1.21 8.31 -27.47
C ALA A 414 -2.45 7.59 -28.05
N ALA A 415 -2.77 6.41 -27.52
CA ALA A 415 -3.92 5.59 -27.96
C ALA A 415 -4.39 4.63 -26.86
N ASP A 416 -5.66 4.20 -26.94
CA ASP A 416 -6.14 3.04 -26.19
C ASP A 416 -5.35 1.79 -26.64
N GLY A 417 -4.53 1.24 -25.74
CA GLY A 417 -3.67 0.08 -26.01
C GLY A 417 -4.44 -1.21 -26.29
N LEU A 418 -5.72 -1.28 -25.97
CA LEU A 418 -6.59 -2.43 -26.29
C LEU A 418 -7.16 -2.36 -27.72
N LEU A 419 -6.90 -1.29 -28.48
CA LEU A 419 -7.32 -1.22 -29.88
C LEU A 419 -6.61 -2.26 -30.77
N PRO A 420 -7.23 -2.65 -31.90
CA PRO A 420 -6.54 -3.39 -32.95
C PRO A 420 -5.26 -2.68 -33.39
N SER A 421 -4.15 -3.39 -33.49
CA SER A 421 -2.83 -2.78 -33.77
C SER A 421 -2.80 -2.05 -35.12
N ASN A 422 -3.52 -2.56 -36.12
CA ASN A 422 -3.69 -1.89 -37.41
C ASN A 422 -4.44 -0.54 -37.32
N GLU A 423 -5.25 -0.29 -36.28
CA GLU A 423 -5.83 1.02 -36.00
C GLU A 423 -4.84 1.93 -35.30
N ILE A 424 -4.06 1.41 -34.34
CA ILE A 424 -3.01 2.16 -33.64
C ILE A 424 -1.98 2.67 -34.66
N ILE A 425 -1.47 1.79 -35.53
CA ILE A 425 -0.51 2.13 -36.61
C ILE A 425 -1.10 3.18 -37.56
N LYS A 426 -2.39 3.07 -37.92
CA LYS A 426 -3.07 4.07 -38.78
C LYS A 426 -3.24 5.43 -38.08
N LYS A 427 -3.44 5.46 -36.76
CA LYS A 427 -3.64 6.69 -35.98
C LYS A 427 -2.33 7.44 -35.72
N THR A 428 -1.22 6.73 -35.50
CA THR A 428 0.10 7.32 -35.17
C THR A 428 1.09 7.34 -36.34
N ASN A 429 0.82 6.59 -37.41
CA ASN A 429 1.76 6.38 -38.52
C ASN A 429 3.13 5.80 -38.07
N ASN A 430 3.22 5.22 -36.85
CA ASN A 430 4.44 4.59 -36.38
C ASN A 430 4.63 3.23 -37.08
N GLN A 431 5.40 3.23 -38.16
CA GLN A 431 5.72 2.05 -38.97
C GLN A 431 6.65 1.05 -38.25
N GLY A 432 7.24 1.43 -37.11
CA GLY A 432 7.97 0.51 -36.25
C GLY A 432 7.02 -0.37 -35.43
N PHE A 433 5.86 0.13 -35.03
CA PHE A 433 4.94 -0.62 -34.18
C PHE A 433 4.25 -1.76 -34.93
N ALA A 434 4.36 -3.00 -34.43
CA ALA A 434 3.75 -4.19 -35.04
C ALA A 434 3.53 -5.33 -34.03
N ASN A 435 2.65 -6.28 -34.37
CA ASN A 435 2.48 -7.54 -33.65
C ASN A 435 3.70 -8.44 -33.83
N ASN A 436 3.94 -9.35 -32.89
CA ASN A 436 5.02 -10.34 -32.90
C ASN A 436 6.43 -9.76 -33.13
N ARG A 437 6.71 -8.58 -32.57
CA ARG A 437 7.94 -7.79 -32.82
C ARG A 437 8.82 -7.59 -31.59
N PHE A 438 8.25 -7.45 -30.40
CA PHE A 438 8.99 -6.98 -29.22
C PHE A 438 9.68 -8.12 -28.47
N ASP A 439 10.94 -7.93 -28.08
CA ASP A 439 11.72 -8.87 -27.26
C ASP A 439 11.22 -8.88 -25.81
N PHE A 440 10.93 -7.70 -25.26
CA PHE A 440 10.51 -7.52 -23.88
C PHE A 440 9.28 -6.62 -23.80
N ILE A 441 8.34 -6.98 -22.92
CA ILE A 441 7.27 -6.09 -22.47
C ILE A 441 7.34 -5.97 -20.95
N THR A 442 7.39 -4.73 -20.46
CA THR A 442 7.46 -4.39 -19.04
C THR A 442 6.39 -3.36 -18.74
N THR A 443 5.36 -3.74 -17.96
CA THR A 443 4.10 -2.96 -17.92
C THR A 443 3.33 -3.13 -16.60
N ASN A 444 2.53 -2.13 -16.27
CA ASN A 444 1.57 -2.13 -15.15
C ASN A 444 0.19 -1.62 -15.63
N PRO A 445 -0.67 -2.50 -16.20
CA PRO A 445 -1.95 -2.10 -16.76
C PRO A 445 -2.96 -1.61 -15.71
N PRO A 446 -3.97 -0.81 -16.10
CA PRO A 446 -5.00 -0.33 -15.18
C PRO A 446 -5.85 -1.49 -14.62
N PHE A 447 -5.94 -1.56 -13.28
CA PHE A 447 -6.70 -2.61 -12.57
C PHE A 447 -8.17 -2.23 -12.37
N GLY A 448 -9.05 -3.24 -12.42
CA GLY A 448 -10.43 -3.15 -11.90
C GLY A 448 -11.38 -2.30 -12.75
N SER A 449 -10.92 -1.84 -13.92
CA SER A 449 -11.80 -1.30 -14.96
C SER A 449 -12.39 -2.46 -15.78
N THR A 450 -13.60 -2.25 -16.30
CA THR A 450 -14.33 -3.30 -17.03
C THR A 450 -14.77 -2.77 -18.40
N VAL A 451 -14.26 -3.39 -19.46
CA VAL A 451 -14.67 -3.11 -20.84
C VAL A 451 -15.98 -3.85 -21.13
N LYS A 452 -16.97 -3.17 -21.71
CA LYS A 452 -18.25 -3.80 -22.11
C LYS A 452 -18.34 -3.93 -23.63
N GLN A 453 -18.88 -5.05 -24.10
CA GLN A 453 -19.10 -5.34 -25.53
C GLN A 453 -20.00 -4.29 -26.20
N ALA A 454 -20.96 -3.73 -25.44
CA ALA A 454 -21.85 -2.66 -25.91
C ALA A 454 -21.16 -1.28 -26.06
N GLU A 455 -20.00 -1.09 -25.44
CA GLU A 455 -19.24 0.16 -25.43
C GLU A 455 -18.03 0.10 -26.37
N GLN A 456 -17.38 -1.07 -26.47
CA GLN A 456 -16.20 -1.30 -27.32
C GLN A 456 -16.36 -2.55 -28.19
N ALA A 457 -16.67 -2.35 -29.47
CA ALA A 457 -16.92 -3.44 -30.43
C ALA A 457 -15.67 -4.27 -30.79
N TYR A 458 -14.48 -3.87 -30.35
CA TYR A 458 -13.24 -4.65 -30.50
C TYR A 458 -13.15 -5.82 -29.51
N LEU A 459 -13.94 -5.83 -28.43
CA LEU A 459 -13.78 -6.79 -27.34
C LEU A 459 -13.94 -8.25 -27.81
N LYS A 460 -14.87 -8.56 -28.72
CA LYS A 460 -15.00 -9.88 -29.38
C LYS A 460 -13.78 -10.37 -30.18
N ASN A 461 -12.77 -9.52 -30.41
CA ASN A 461 -11.55 -9.93 -31.11
C ASN A 461 -10.55 -10.63 -30.17
N TYR A 462 -10.81 -10.61 -28.85
CA TYR A 462 -9.97 -11.20 -27.82
C TYR A 462 -10.46 -12.61 -27.45
N ASP A 463 -9.56 -13.60 -27.43
CA ASP A 463 -9.79 -14.96 -26.95
C ASP A 463 -10.33 -14.94 -25.51
N LEU A 464 -9.72 -14.16 -24.62
CA LEU A 464 -10.13 -14.05 -23.22
C LEU A 464 -11.48 -13.33 -23.05
N ALA A 465 -11.99 -12.64 -24.07
CA ALA A 465 -13.34 -12.10 -24.08
C ALA A 465 -14.40 -13.10 -24.56
N MET A 466 -13.99 -14.28 -25.02
CA MET A 466 -14.90 -15.37 -25.37
C MET A 466 -15.17 -16.27 -24.17
N LYS A 467 -16.31 -16.97 -24.20
CA LYS A 467 -16.55 -18.16 -23.37
C LYS A 467 -16.05 -19.36 -24.16
N GLU A 468 -15.19 -20.17 -23.54
CA GLU A 468 -14.77 -21.44 -24.12
C GLU A 468 -15.96 -22.39 -24.29
N VAL A 469 -15.82 -23.36 -25.19
CA VAL A 469 -16.78 -24.46 -25.31
C VAL A 469 -16.60 -25.39 -24.12
N ASP A 470 -17.65 -25.58 -23.32
CA ASP A 470 -17.71 -26.65 -22.31
C ASP A 470 -17.66 -27.99 -23.05
N TRP A 471 -16.50 -28.64 -23.03
CA TRP A 471 -16.22 -29.91 -23.71
C TRP A 471 -17.13 -31.06 -23.24
N LEU A 472 -17.74 -30.93 -22.06
CA LEU A 472 -18.72 -31.87 -21.50
C LEU A 472 -20.17 -31.46 -21.81
N ASN A 473 -20.40 -30.48 -22.68
CA ASN A 473 -21.74 -30.04 -23.07
C ASN A 473 -21.81 -29.84 -24.59
N SER A 474 -22.35 -30.84 -25.28
CA SER A 474 -22.56 -30.84 -26.74
C SER A 474 -23.49 -29.74 -27.27
N LYS A 475 -24.18 -28.99 -26.38
CA LYS A 475 -24.97 -27.80 -26.73
C LYS A 475 -24.23 -26.48 -26.44
N SER A 476 -23.08 -26.54 -25.77
CA SER A 476 -22.24 -25.38 -25.53
C SER A 476 -21.67 -24.87 -26.85
N LYS A 477 -21.60 -23.55 -26.97
CA LYS A 477 -21.01 -22.86 -28.12
C LYS A 477 -20.17 -21.73 -27.58
N SER A 478 -19.06 -21.45 -28.26
CA SER A 478 -18.32 -20.24 -27.95
C SER A 478 -19.22 -19.04 -28.16
N THR A 479 -19.25 -18.16 -27.17
CA THR A 479 -20.14 -17.00 -27.09
C THR A 479 -19.38 -15.83 -26.49
N GLU A 480 -19.67 -14.62 -26.99
CA GLU A 480 -19.06 -13.39 -26.49
C GLU A 480 -19.43 -13.16 -25.01
N ARG A 481 -18.47 -12.68 -24.21
CA ARG A 481 -18.77 -12.14 -22.87
C ARG A 481 -19.33 -10.73 -23.01
N GLU A 482 -20.32 -10.39 -22.19
CA GLU A 482 -20.88 -9.02 -22.16
C GLU A 482 -19.85 -7.98 -21.68
N ASN A 483 -18.90 -8.43 -20.86
CA ASN A 483 -17.85 -7.62 -20.27
C ASN A 483 -16.60 -8.44 -19.92
N GLN A 484 -15.46 -7.75 -19.80
CA GLN A 484 -14.18 -8.31 -19.35
C GLN A 484 -13.35 -7.25 -18.62
N ASN A 485 -12.53 -7.66 -17.64
CA ASN A 485 -11.63 -6.76 -16.93
C ASN A 485 -10.47 -6.30 -17.82
N THR A 486 -10.04 -5.04 -17.68
CA THR A 486 -8.94 -4.47 -18.47
C THR A 486 -7.64 -5.23 -18.28
N GLU A 487 -7.27 -5.56 -17.04
CA GLU A 487 -6.04 -6.29 -16.74
C GLU A 487 -5.96 -7.67 -17.42
N VAL A 488 -7.09 -8.33 -17.67
CA VAL A 488 -7.16 -9.62 -18.38
C VAL A 488 -6.90 -9.43 -19.87
N LEU A 489 -7.49 -8.41 -20.48
CA LEU A 489 -7.29 -8.09 -21.90
C LEU A 489 -5.84 -7.63 -22.18
N PHE A 490 -5.20 -6.92 -21.24
CA PHE A 490 -3.80 -6.52 -21.38
C PHE A 490 -2.83 -7.71 -21.38
N VAL A 491 -3.11 -8.81 -20.67
CA VAL A 491 -2.27 -10.03 -20.73
C VAL A 491 -2.26 -10.60 -22.15
N GLU A 492 -3.44 -10.76 -22.76
CA GLU A 492 -3.56 -11.20 -24.16
C GLU A 492 -2.94 -10.19 -25.14
N LYS A 493 -3.12 -8.90 -24.87
CA LYS A 493 -2.56 -7.85 -25.71
C LYS A 493 -1.02 -7.85 -25.72
N CYS A 494 -0.40 -8.15 -24.59
CA CYS A 494 1.05 -8.31 -24.53
C CYS A 494 1.53 -9.55 -25.31
N TYR A 495 0.77 -10.65 -25.31
CA TYR A 495 1.06 -11.82 -26.15
C TYR A 495 1.00 -11.50 -27.66
N GLU A 496 0.06 -10.66 -28.12
CA GLU A 496 0.01 -10.23 -29.53
C GLU A 496 1.28 -9.48 -29.96
N TYR A 497 1.84 -8.66 -29.08
CA TYR A 497 2.98 -7.79 -29.38
C TYR A 497 4.35 -8.46 -29.22
N LEU A 498 4.51 -9.36 -28.25
CA LEU A 498 5.75 -10.11 -28.04
C LEU A 498 6.08 -11.01 -29.23
N ARG A 499 7.36 -11.07 -29.61
CA ARG A 499 7.86 -12.11 -30.51
C ARG A 499 7.93 -13.46 -29.80
N GLU A 500 8.04 -14.54 -30.57
CA GLU A 500 8.34 -15.87 -30.05
C GLU A 500 9.64 -15.87 -29.23
N GLY A 501 9.62 -16.49 -28.05
CA GLY A 501 10.71 -16.47 -27.07
C GLY A 501 10.87 -15.15 -26.30
N GLY A 502 10.06 -14.12 -26.57
CA GLY A 502 10.10 -12.84 -25.85
C GLY A 502 9.53 -12.92 -24.43
N TYR A 503 9.95 -11.98 -23.57
CA TYR A 503 9.60 -11.94 -22.15
C TYR A 503 8.53 -10.89 -21.83
N LEU A 504 7.52 -11.28 -21.06
CA LEU A 504 6.57 -10.39 -20.40
C LEU A 504 6.92 -10.30 -18.92
N ALA A 505 7.09 -9.09 -18.39
CA ALA A 505 7.01 -8.82 -16.95
C ALA A 505 5.85 -7.86 -16.69
N ILE A 506 4.80 -8.37 -16.05
CA ILE A 506 3.53 -7.66 -15.89
C ILE A 506 3.11 -7.63 -14.42
N VAL A 507 2.77 -6.45 -13.92
CA VAL A 507 2.14 -6.31 -12.61
C VAL A 507 0.65 -6.65 -12.74
N ILE A 508 0.15 -7.56 -11.90
CA ILE A 508 -1.24 -8.02 -11.93
C ILE A 508 -1.85 -8.09 -10.53
N PRO A 509 -3.18 -7.92 -10.38
CA PRO A 509 -3.85 -8.17 -9.13
C PRO A 509 -3.84 -9.67 -8.81
N ASP A 510 -3.64 -10.04 -7.55
CA ASP A 510 -3.59 -11.44 -7.09
C ASP A 510 -4.85 -12.24 -7.47
N GLY A 511 -5.98 -11.57 -7.67
CA GLY A 511 -7.23 -12.18 -8.13
C GLY A 511 -7.09 -13.02 -9.40
N ILE A 512 -6.21 -12.63 -10.35
CA ILE A 512 -5.92 -13.43 -11.55
C ILE A 512 -5.23 -14.75 -11.18
N LEU A 513 -4.38 -14.74 -10.16
CA LEU A 513 -3.62 -15.90 -9.69
C LEU A 513 -4.44 -16.81 -8.75
N THR A 514 -5.42 -16.24 -8.02
CA THR A 514 -6.17 -16.96 -6.97
C THR A 514 -7.59 -17.40 -7.36
N ASN A 515 -8.32 -16.60 -8.16
CA ASN A 515 -9.77 -16.76 -8.24
C ASN A 515 -10.16 -17.90 -9.19
N SER A 516 -11.06 -18.79 -8.74
CA SER A 516 -11.59 -19.89 -9.56
C SER A 516 -12.37 -19.41 -10.78
N SER A 517 -13.07 -18.28 -10.68
CA SER A 517 -13.76 -17.63 -11.80
C SER A 517 -12.84 -17.17 -12.92
N LEU A 518 -11.53 -17.06 -12.67
CA LEU A 518 -10.48 -16.68 -13.63
C LEU A 518 -9.55 -17.86 -14.00
N GLN A 519 -9.93 -19.11 -13.71
CA GLN A 519 -9.15 -20.29 -14.09
C GLN A 519 -8.87 -20.33 -15.61
N TYR A 520 -9.84 -19.96 -16.45
CA TYR A 520 -9.65 -19.88 -17.91
C TYR A 520 -8.54 -18.90 -18.34
N VAL A 521 -8.26 -17.85 -17.56
CA VAL A 521 -7.13 -16.92 -17.83
C VAL A 521 -5.81 -17.61 -17.53
N ARG A 522 -5.75 -18.39 -16.43
CA ARG A 522 -4.58 -19.18 -16.05
C ARG A 522 -4.31 -20.31 -17.03
N ASP A 523 -5.33 -21.04 -17.45
CA ASP A 523 -5.23 -22.09 -18.47
C ASP A 523 -4.73 -21.50 -19.81
N TRP A 524 -5.26 -20.34 -20.22
CA TRP A 524 -4.78 -19.64 -21.42
C TRP A 524 -3.32 -19.17 -21.29
N ILE A 525 -2.88 -18.71 -20.11
CA ILE A 525 -1.47 -18.39 -19.86
C ILE A 525 -0.58 -19.64 -20.01
N GLU A 526 -0.97 -20.79 -19.45
CA GLU A 526 -0.23 -22.06 -19.60
C GLU A 526 -0.13 -22.52 -21.06
N GLU A 527 -1.13 -22.24 -21.90
CA GLU A 527 -1.13 -22.61 -23.32
C GLU A 527 -0.21 -21.72 -24.18
N LYS A 528 0.02 -20.48 -23.76
CA LYS A 528 0.69 -19.44 -24.57
C LYS A 528 2.09 -19.07 -24.08
N PHE A 529 2.42 -19.38 -22.81
CA PHE A 529 3.66 -18.97 -22.17
C PHE A 529 4.28 -20.06 -21.29
N ARG A 530 5.62 -20.09 -21.24
CA ARG A 530 6.35 -20.62 -20.07
C ARG A 530 6.16 -19.63 -18.93
N ILE A 531 5.67 -20.09 -17.79
CA ILE A 531 5.66 -19.30 -16.56
C ILE A 531 7.09 -19.32 -16.02
N VAL A 532 7.74 -18.16 -15.95
CA VAL A 532 9.14 -18.04 -15.49
C VAL A 532 9.15 -17.80 -13.99
N ALA A 533 8.44 -16.77 -13.54
CA ALA A 533 8.40 -16.43 -12.11
C ALA A 533 7.10 -15.77 -11.65
N VAL A 534 6.77 -15.97 -10.37
CA VAL A 534 5.69 -15.27 -9.67
C VAL A 534 6.24 -14.63 -8.39
N VAL A 535 6.33 -13.30 -8.37
CA VAL A 535 6.86 -12.54 -7.23
C VAL A 535 5.74 -11.74 -6.58
N SER A 536 5.32 -12.18 -5.39
CA SER A 536 4.22 -11.54 -4.66
C SER A 536 4.71 -10.29 -3.91
N LEU A 537 3.98 -9.18 -4.07
CA LEU A 537 4.28 -7.90 -3.45
C LEU A 537 3.46 -7.72 -2.16
N PRO A 538 3.92 -6.90 -1.20
CA PRO A 538 3.14 -6.60 0.00
C PRO A 538 1.88 -5.81 -0.37
N GLN A 539 0.79 -6.00 0.37
CA GLN A 539 -0.47 -5.26 0.14
C GLN A 539 -0.30 -3.73 0.28
N THR A 540 0.77 -3.27 0.93
CA THR A 540 1.13 -1.85 1.07
C THR A 540 1.83 -1.27 -0.16
N ALA A 541 2.28 -2.09 -1.11
CA ALA A 541 3.13 -1.69 -2.23
C ALA A 541 2.61 -0.47 -3.01
N PHE A 542 1.30 -0.42 -3.25
CA PHE A 542 0.63 0.66 -3.98
C PHE A 542 -0.25 1.56 -3.08
N GLN A 543 -0.21 1.41 -1.75
CA GLN A 543 -1.07 2.19 -0.84
C GLN A 543 -0.65 3.66 -0.76
N SER A 544 0.65 3.93 -0.83
CA SER A 544 1.22 5.29 -0.94
C SER A 544 0.85 5.97 -2.26
N THR A 545 0.50 5.15 -3.25
CA THR A 545 -0.08 5.52 -4.55
C THR A 545 -1.55 5.12 -4.58
N GLY A 546 -2.29 5.36 -3.49
CA GLY A 546 -3.76 5.32 -3.41
C GLY A 546 -4.48 3.98 -3.65
N ALA A 547 -3.78 2.88 -3.94
CA ALA A 547 -4.38 1.58 -4.28
C ALA A 547 -4.06 0.51 -3.23
N GLY A 548 -5.10 -0.10 -2.64
CA GLY A 548 -4.99 -1.14 -1.59
C GLY A 548 -5.07 -2.58 -2.09
N VAL A 549 -5.01 -2.81 -3.40
CA VAL A 549 -5.15 -4.14 -4.03
C VAL A 549 -3.83 -4.91 -3.91
N LYS A 550 -3.88 -6.12 -3.34
CA LYS A 550 -2.71 -7.01 -3.32
C LYS A 550 -2.41 -7.47 -4.74
N SER A 551 -1.15 -7.33 -5.13
CA SER A 551 -0.66 -7.54 -6.49
C SER A 551 0.62 -8.36 -6.48
N SER A 552 0.93 -8.96 -7.62
CA SER A 552 2.15 -9.74 -7.84
C SER A 552 2.74 -9.36 -9.21
N VAL A 553 4.05 -9.54 -9.36
CA VAL A 553 4.73 -9.45 -10.66
C VAL A 553 4.77 -10.86 -11.26
N LEU A 554 4.27 -10.99 -12.48
CA LEU A 554 4.29 -12.24 -13.25
C LEU A 554 5.30 -12.10 -14.39
N PHE A 555 6.29 -13.00 -14.41
CA PHE A 555 7.27 -13.12 -15.48
C PHE A 555 6.92 -14.32 -16.36
N LEU A 556 6.71 -14.10 -17.65
CA LEU A 556 6.35 -15.12 -18.64
C LEU A 556 7.30 -15.05 -19.84
N LYS A 557 7.56 -16.19 -20.49
CA LYS A 557 8.28 -16.27 -21.77
C LYS A 557 7.36 -16.86 -22.83
N LYS A 558 7.11 -16.13 -23.92
CA LYS A 558 6.17 -16.53 -24.97
C LYS A 558 6.68 -17.77 -25.71
N TYR A 559 5.84 -18.80 -25.85
CA TYR A 559 6.17 -19.98 -26.66
C TYR A 559 6.23 -19.62 -28.15
N ASP A 560 6.91 -20.46 -28.95
CA ASP A 560 6.69 -20.48 -30.38
C ASP A 560 5.28 -21.02 -30.74
N LEU A 561 4.83 -20.72 -31.96
CA LEU A 561 3.51 -21.11 -32.44
C LEU A 561 3.35 -22.64 -32.46
N ALA A 562 4.39 -23.38 -32.85
CA ALA A 562 4.34 -24.84 -32.94
C ALA A 562 4.14 -25.51 -31.58
N THR A 563 4.79 -25.00 -30.54
CA THR A 563 4.64 -25.44 -29.14
C THR A 563 3.24 -25.12 -28.63
N THR A 564 2.75 -23.91 -28.91
CA THR A 564 1.38 -23.48 -28.57
C THR A 564 0.34 -24.42 -29.22
N GLU A 565 0.44 -24.65 -30.52
CA GLU A 565 -0.45 -25.56 -31.26
C GLU A 565 -0.36 -27.01 -30.74
N ASN A 566 0.84 -27.48 -30.35
CA ASN A 566 1.03 -28.81 -29.76
C ASN A 566 0.30 -28.94 -28.42
N ILE A 567 0.44 -27.94 -27.54
CA ILE A 567 -0.22 -27.90 -26.23
C ILE A 567 -1.74 -27.92 -26.41
N GLN A 568 -2.27 -27.07 -27.30
CA GLN A 568 -3.71 -26.99 -27.57
C GLN A 568 -4.26 -28.28 -28.22
N ALA A 569 -3.52 -28.89 -29.15
CA ALA A 569 -3.90 -30.17 -29.75
C ALA A 569 -3.91 -31.32 -28.74
N ARG A 570 -2.92 -31.39 -27.83
CA ARG A 570 -2.90 -32.36 -26.71
C ARG A 570 -4.06 -32.15 -25.73
N LYS A 571 -4.38 -30.89 -25.37
CA LYS A 571 -5.54 -30.54 -24.52
C LYS A 571 -6.84 -31.09 -25.12
N LEU A 572 -7.08 -30.85 -26.41
CA LEU A 572 -8.28 -31.31 -27.10
C LEU A 572 -8.32 -32.85 -27.22
N GLY A 573 -7.19 -33.48 -27.59
CA GLY A 573 -7.09 -34.93 -27.66
C GLY A 573 -7.41 -35.61 -26.32
N LEU A 574 -6.86 -35.09 -25.21
CA LEU A 574 -7.14 -35.61 -23.86
C LEU A 574 -8.62 -35.49 -23.47
N GLN A 575 -9.28 -34.38 -23.83
CA GLN A 575 -10.72 -34.21 -23.59
C GLN A 575 -11.56 -35.23 -24.37
N ASP A 576 -11.19 -35.53 -25.62
CA ASP A 576 -11.84 -36.55 -26.44
C ASP A 576 -11.58 -37.97 -25.92
N GLU A 577 -10.35 -38.28 -25.53
CA GLU A 577 -9.97 -39.56 -24.90
C GLU A 577 -10.78 -39.83 -23.62
N ILE A 578 -10.94 -38.83 -22.75
CA ILE A 578 -11.70 -38.98 -21.49
C ILE A 578 -13.20 -39.18 -21.77
N LYS A 579 -13.81 -38.45 -22.72
CA LYS A 579 -15.21 -38.67 -23.12
C LYS A 579 -15.44 -40.09 -23.65
N ILE A 580 -14.53 -40.59 -24.48
CA ILE A 580 -14.58 -41.94 -25.06
C ILE A 580 -14.39 -42.99 -23.97
N LYS A 581 -13.39 -42.84 -23.10
CA LYS A 581 -13.08 -43.76 -21.98
C LYS A 581 -14.29 -44.02 -21.08
N HIS A 582 -15.12 -43.00 -20.85
CA HIS A 582 -16.29 -43.07 -19.98
C HIS A 582 -17.64 -43.21 -20.72
N ASN A 583 -17.64 -43.40 -22.05
CA ASN A 583 -18.84 -43.44 -22.90
C ASN A 583 -19.83 -42.29 -22.61
N TYR A 584 -19.30 -41.07 -22.39
CA TYR A 584 -20.04 -39.97 -21.78
C TYR A 584 -21.29 -39.54 -22.59
N GLU A 585 -21.23 -39.61 -23.92
CA GLU A 585 -22.37 -39.25 -24.78
C GLU A 585 -23.53 -40.26 -24.69
N ASP A 586 -23.23 -41.55 -24.53
CA ASP A 586 -24.24 -42.60 -24.31
C ASP A 586 -24.87 -42.42 -22.93
N LEU A 587 -24.07 -42.19 -21.89
CA LEU A 587 -24.54 -41.96 -20.51
C LEU A 587 -25.49 -40.76 -20.40
N LEU A 588 -25.19 -39.64 -21.07
CA LEU A 588 -26.10 -38.49 -21.17
C LEU A 588 -27.41 -38.84 -21.89
N THR A 589 -27.35 -39.69 -22.91
CA THR A 589 -28.51 -40.13 -23.69
C THR A 589 -29.41 -41.05 -22.88
N GLU A 590 -28.83 -41.95 -22.08
CA GLU A 590 -29.56 -42.79 -21.14
C GLU A 590 -30.23 -41.95 -20.05
N LEU A 591 -29.52 -41.04 -19.38
CA LEU A 591 -30.08 -40.16 -18.34
C LEU A 591 -31.23 -39.27 -18.87
N ASP A 592 -31.13 -38.73 -20.09
CA ASP A 592 -32.22 -37.94 -20.68
C ASP A 592 -33.43 -38.82 -21.07
N LYS A 593 -33.22 -40.10 -21.39
CA LYS A 593 -34.29 -41.09 -21.63
C LYS A 593 -34.96 -41.49 -20.32
N GLU A 594 -34.21 -41.83 -19.28
CA GLU A 594 -34.73 -42.17 -17.95
C GLU A 594 -35.60 -41.05 -17.38
N LYS A 595 -35.08 -39.81 -17.39
CA LYS A 595 -35.82 -38.61 -16.95
C LYS A 595 -37.15 -38.46 -17.68
N LYS A 596 -37.17 -38.64 -19.02
CA LYS A 596 -38.40 -38.60 -19.82
C LYS A 596 -39.35 -39.74 -19.45
N GLU A 597 -38.85 -40.93 -19.16
CA GLU A 597 -39.66 -42.05 -18.71
C GLU A 597 -40.25 -41.84 -17.31
N GLN A 598 -39.49 -41.32 -16.35
CA GLN A 598 -39.97 -40.99 -14.99
C GLN A 598 -41.10 -39.94 -15.04
N ILE A 599 -40.87 -38.85 -15.78
CA ILE A 599 -41.89 -37.80 -16.00
C ILE A 599 -43.14 -38.37 -16.70
N LYS A 600 -42.97 -39.26 -17.69
CA LYS A 600 -44.09 -39.89 -18.42
C LYS A 600 -44.87 -40.91 -17.57
N LYS A 601 -44.19 -41.67 -16.72
CA LYS A 601 -44.77 -42.72 -15.86
C LYS A 601 -45.34 -42.17 -14.54
N LEU A 602 -45.09 -40.90 -14.22
CA LEU A 602 -45.41 -40.28 -12.91
C LEU A 602 -44.78 -41.06 -11.74
N SER A 603 -43.59 -41.64 -11.96
CA SER A 603 -42.95 -42.51 -10.98
C SER A 603 -42.39 -41.67 -9.83
N GLY A 604 -42.88 -41.90 -8.61
CA GLY A 604 -42.55 -41.10 -7.44
C GLY A 604 -43.40 -39.83 -7.25
N PHE A 605 -44.46 -39.62 -8.03
CA PHE A 605 -45.42 -38.52 -7.82
C PHE A 605 -46.63 -39.00 -7.01
N ASP A 606 -46.92 -38.36 -5.87
CA ASP A 606 -48.09 -38.71 -5.05
C ASP A 606 -49.38 -38.10 -5.62
N LYS A 607 -50.32 -38.97 -6.01
CA LYS A 607 -51.60 -38.57 -6.58
C LYS A 607 -52.64 -38.33 -5.49
N GLY A 608 -52.45 -37.27 -4.70
CA GLY A 608 -53.40 -36.86 -3.65
C GLY A 608 -54.81 -36.50 -4.16
N SER A 609 -55.02 -36.40 -5.47
CA SER A 609 -56.33 -36.15 -6.09
C SER A 609 -56.49 -36.89 -7.43
N ASN A 610 -57.74 -37.23 -7.79
CA ASN A 610 -58.11 -37.88 -9.06
C ASN A 610 -58.05 -36.92 -10.27
N LEU A 611 -57.01 -36.09 -10.35
CA LEU A 611 -56.77 -35.20 -11.49
C LEU A 611 -56.08 -35.98 -12.61
N GLU A 612 -56.65 -35.92 -13.81
CA GLU A 612 -56.09 -36.54 -15.01
C GLU A 612 -55.81 -35.51 -16.11
N GLY A 613 -55.00 -35.92 -17.08
CA GLY A 613 -54.73 -35.16 -18.30
C GLY A 613 -54.14 -33.77 -18.04
N LYS A 614 -54.72 -32.75 -18.68
CA LYS A 614 -54.19 -31.39 -18.67
C LYS A 614 -54.32 -30.71 -17.29
N THR A 615 -55.41 -30.96 -16.58
CA THR A 615 -55.65 -30.46 -15.22
C THR A 615 -54.64 -30.96 -14.19
N LEU A 616 -54.04 -32.14 -14.41
CA LEU A 616 -52.92 -32.61 -13.60
C LEU A 616 -51.63 -31.86 -13.96
N GLN A 617 -51.36 -31.65 -15.25
CA GLN A 617 -50.14 -30.97 -15.70
C GLN A 617 -50.09 -29.47 -15.33
N ASP A 618 -51.25 -28.87 -15.14
CA ASP A 618 -51.40 -27.47 -14.73
C ASP A 618 -51.42 -27.26 -13.20
N SER A 619 -51.43 -28.32 -12.37
CA SER A 619 -51.37 -28.18 -10.91
C SER A 619 -50.00 -27.68 -10.42
N GLU A 620 -49.97 -27.04 -9.25
CA GLU A 620 -48.69 -26.59 -8.66
C GLU A 620 -47.84 -27.78 -8.20
N ASP A 621 -48.45 -28.76 -7.52
CA ASP A 621 -47.79 -30.00 -7.08
C ASP A 621 -47.04 -30.72 -8.22
N PHE A 622 -47.66 -30.84 -9.41
CA PHE A 622 -47.01 -31.49 -10.56
C PHE A 622 -45.88 -30.63 -11.14
N LYS A 623 -46.02 -29.30 -11.13
CA LYS A 623 -44.97 -28.38 -11.60
C LYS A 623 -43.77 -28.39 -10.64
N GLU A 624 -44.02 -28.47 -9.34
CA GLU A 624 -43.01 -28.58 -8.29
C GLU A 624 -42.28 -29.93 -8.39
N TRP A 625 -43.00 -31.05 -8.39
CA TRP A 625 -42.41 -32.38 -8.59
C TRP A 625 -41.61 -32.49 -9.90
N LYS A 626 -42.16 -31.97 -11.01
CA LYS A 626 -41.44 -31.97 -12.30
C LYS A 626 -40.17 -31.12 -12.22
N LYS A 627 -40.15 -30.03 -11.45
CA LYS A 627 -38.96 -29.20 -11.21
C LYS A 627 -37.94 -29.95 -10.35
N GLU A 628 -38.37 -30.69 -9.33
CA GLU A 628 -37.53 -31.57 -8.52
C GLU A 628 -36.86 -32.66 -9.38
N VAL A 629 -37.62 -33.42 -10.16
CA VAL A 629 -37.07 -34.44 -11.08
C VAL A 629 -36.11 -33.83 -12.11
N ASN A 630 -36.39 -32.63 -12.63
CA ASN A 630 -35.44 -31.94 -13.51
C ASN A 630 -34.17 -31.44 -12.80
N ASN A 631 -34.20 -31.24 -11.49
CA ASN A 631 -33.02 -30.91 -10.70
C ASN A 631 -32.22 -32.17 -10.34
N GLU A 632 -32.88 -33.26 -9.92
CA GLU A 632 -32.25 -34.55 -9.63
C GLU A 632 -31.35 -35.02 -10.79
N TYR A 633 -31.89 -35.09 -12.02
CA TYR A 633 -31.11 -35.51 -13.18
C TYR A 633 -30.04 -34.48 -13.60
N ARG A 634 -30.20 -33.21 -13.24
CA ARG A 634 -29.18 -32.18 -13.48
C ARG A 634 -28.01 -32.37 -12.52
N GLU A 635 -28.30 -32.59 -11.23
CA GLU A 635 -27.30 -32.84 -10.20
C GLU A 635 -26.47 -34.09 -10.50
N ARG A 636 -27.11 -35.18 -10.97
CA ARG A 636 -26.40 -36.38 -11.47
C ARG A 636 -25.48 -36.08 -12.66
N ILE A 637 -25.92 -35.26 -13.62
CA ILE A 637 -25.09 -34.86 -14.78
C ILE A 637 -23.93 -33.98 -14.33
N ASP A 638 -24.18 -33.01 -13.45
CA ASP A 638 -23.16 -32.10 -12.95
C ASP A 638 -22.10 -32.86 -12.12
N GLU A 639 -22.48 -33.87 -11.34
CA GLU A 639 -21.56 -34.77 -10.63
C GLU A 639 -20.67 -35.59 -11.57
N ILE A 640 -21.25 -36.18 -12.63
CA ILE A 640 -20.46 -36.88 -13.66
C ILE A 640 -19.46 -35.91 -14.31
N LYS A 641 -19.88 -34.68 -14.62
CA LYS A 641 -18.99 -33.67 -15.17
C LYS A 641 -17.86 -33.29 -14.22
N GLU A 642 -18.17 -33.08 -12.95
CA GLU A 642 -17.18 -32.74 -11.91
C GLU A 642 -16.07 -33.81 -11.85
N ASN A 643 -16.43 -35.09 -11.89
CA ASN A 643 -15.47 -36.20 -11.91
C ASN A 643 -14.62 -36.22 -13.19
N LEU A 644 -15.22 -36.00 -14.37
CA LEU A 644 -14.48 -35.97 -15.65
C LEU A 644 -13.54 -34.76 -15.77
N VAL A 645 -13.89 -33.61 -15.17
CA VAL A 645 -13.01 -32.44 -15.07
C VAL A 645 -11.81 -32.71 -14.15
N GLU A 646 -12.00 -33.41 -13.04
CA GLU A 646 -10.90 -33.75 -12.13
C GLU A 646 -9.94 -34.79 -12.72
N GLU A 647 -10.46 -35.79 -13.44
CA GLU A 647 -9.62 -36.71 -14.20
C GLU A 647 -8.84 -35.97 -15.30
N TYR A 648 -9.50 -35.06 -16.03
CA TYR A 648 -8.84 -34.22 -17.03
C TYR A 648 -7.70 -33.39 -16.43
N ILE A 649 -7.89 -32.74 -15.28
CA ILE A 649 -6.82 -31.98 -14.60
C ILE A 649 -5.65 -32.92 -14.22
N THR A 650 -5.97 -34.11 -13.69
CA THR A 650 -4.97 -35.09 -13.24
C THR A 650 -4.12 -35.63 -14.39
N GLU A 651 -4.73 -35.98 -15.52
CA GLU A 651 -3.99 -36.46 -16.69
C GLU A 651 -3.31 -35.30 -17.45
N LYS A 652 -3.88 -34.08 -17.46
CA LYS A 652 -3.25 -32.85 -18.00
C LYS A 652 -1.89 -32.60 -17.33
N GLN A 653 -1.83 -32.71 -16.00
CA GLN A 653 -0.61 -32.55 -15.21
C GLN A 653 0.48 -33.60 -15.54
N ARG A 654 0.12 -34.77 -16.08
CA ARG A 654 1.06 -35.82 -16.50
C ARG A 654 1.49 -35.71 -17.96
N LEU A 655 0.68 -35.07 -18.81
CA LEU A 655 0.83 -35.06 -20.27
C LEU A 655 1.74 -33.95 -20.79
N PHE A 656 1.88 -32.85 -20.03
CA PHE A 656 2.68 -31.70 -20.40
C PHE A 656 4.11 -31.74 -19.86
N ASN A 657 5.02 -31.04 -20.54
CA ASN A 657 6.41 -30.95 -20.13
C ASN A 657 6.51 -30.16 -18.82
N ASP A 658 6.99 -30.83 -17.79
CA ASP A 658 7.10 -30.30 -16.44
C ASP A 658 8.42 -29.55 -16.27
N TYR A 659 8.37 -28.32 -15.76
CA TYR A 659 9.53 -27.43 -15.60
C TYR A 659 9.41 -26.61 -14.32
N GLU A 660 10.54 -26.10 -13.82
CA GLU A 660 10.59 -25.27 -12.61
C GLU A 660 10.18 -23.81 -12.89
N ILE A 661 9.54 -23.22 -11.89
CA ILE A 661 8.99 -21.87 -11.83
C ILE A 661 9.49 -21.22 -10.55
N PHE A 662 10.15 -20.08 -10.66
CA PHE A 662 10.65 -19.33 -9.51
C PHE A 662 9.49 -18.62 -8.79
N MET A 663 9.44 -18.71 -7.47
CA MET A 663 8.42 -18.04 -6.66
C MET A 663 9.06 -17.29 -5.50
N ALA A 664 8.61 -16.06 -5.27
CA ALA A 664 9.08 -15.24 -4.16
C ALA A 664 7.95 -14.46 -3.49
N ILE A 665 8.12 -14.13 -2.21
CA ILE A 665 7.22 -13.26 -1.44
C ILE A 665 8.04 -12.13 -0.80
N ALA A 666 7.85 -10.91 -1.27
CA ALA A 666 8.41 -9.70 -0.67
C ALA A 666 7.45 -9.14 0.40
N GLU A 667 7.99 -8.79 1.56
CA GLU A 667 7.27 -8.10 2.65
C GLU A 667 7.65 -6.61 2.74
N ASP A 668 8.88 -6.24 2.36
CA ASP A 668 9.36 -4.84 2.28
C ASP A 668 9.99 -4.56 0.91
N ILE A 669 9.55 -3.48 0.26
CA ILE A 669 9.96 -3.05 -1.08
C ILE A 669 10.76 -1.74 -1.06
N GLY A 670 11.34 -1.38 0.08
CA GLY A 670 12.03 -0.11 0.27
C GLY A 670 11.10 1.08 0.59
N TYR A 671 9.80 0.84 0.78
CA TYR A 671 8.81 1.88 1.13
C TYR A 671 7.72 1.35 2.05
N ASP A 672 7.32 2.18 3.04
CA ASP A 672 6.15 1.90 3.87
C ASP A 672 4.82 2.29 3.17
N ALA A 673 3.69 1.99 3.81
CA ALA A 673 2.34 2.30 3.30
C ALA A 673 2.08 3.80 3.05
N THR A 674 2.92 4.70 3.58
CA THR A 674 2.84 6.15 3.35
C THR A 674 3.77 6.62 2.22
N GLY A 675 4.58 5.73 1.66
CA GLY A 675 5.56 6.02 0.60
C GLY A 675 6.87 6.56 1.14
N LYS A 676 7.09 6.46 2.45
CA LYS A 676 8.36 6.84 3.06
C LYS A 676 9.35 5.70 2.89
N ALA A 677 10.58 6.03 2.47
CA ALA A 677 11.64 5.05 2.30
C ALA A 677 11.90 4.26 3.60
N THR A 678 11.97 2.94 3.49
CA THR A 678 12.48 2.04 4.53
C THR A 678 13.97 1.79 4.30
N ASN A 679 14.69 1.32 5.32
CA ASN A 679 16.12 0.99 5.20
C ASN A 679 16.35 -0.45 4.67
N ASN A 680 15.34 -1.06 4.06
CA ASN A 680 15.34 -2.47 3.66
C ASN A 680 14.54 -2.64 2.37
N ASN A 681 15.12 -3.28 1.35
CA ASN A 681 14.44 -3.58 0.09
C ASN A 681 14.70 -5.04 -0.28
N GLU A 682 13.71 -5.90 -0.08
CA GLU A 682 13.87 -7.33 -0.30
C GLU A 682 13.90 -7.68 -1.79
N LEU A 683 13.41 -6.78 -2.65
CA LEU A 683 13.43 -6.94 -4.10
C LEU A 683 14.84 -6.99 -4.71
N ASP A 684 15.85 -6.38 -4.07
CA ASP A 684 17.21 -6.44 -4.60
C ASP A 684 17.76 -7.88 -4.50
N LEU A 685 17.59 -8.54 -3.35
CA LEU A 685 18.00 -9.95 -3.14
C LEU A 685 17.15 -10.94 -3.95
N ILE A 686 15.83 -10.72 -4.03
CA ILE A 686 14.95 -11.51 -4.90
C ILE A 686 15.36 -11.35 -6.37
N GLY A 687 15.81 -10.15 -6.76
CA GLY A 687 16.30 -9.83 -8.10
C GLY A 687 17.59 -10.56 -8.46
N GLU A 688 18.56 -10.64 -7.54
CA GLU A 688 19.80 -11.40 -7.76
C GLU A 688 19.52 -12.89 -8.06
N GLU A 689 18.67 -13.55 -7.26
CA GLU A 689 18.35 -14.97 -7.47
C GLU A 689 17.47 -15.20 -8.72
N LEU A 690 16.52 -14.30 -9.00
CA LEU A 690 15.69 -14.38 -10.22
C LEU A 690 16.52 -14.16 -11.49
N THR A 691 17.53 -13.29 -11.46
CA THR A 691 18.45 -13.08 -12.60
C THR A 691 19.20 -14.37 -12.91
N ARG A 692 19.79 -15.03 -11.90
CA ARG A 692 20.48 -16.33 -12.08
C ARG A 692 19.55 -17.41 -12.65
N PHE A 693 18.28 -17.42 -12.25
CA PHE A 693 17.29 -18.37 -12.76
C PHE A 693 16.86 -18.06 -14.20
N ILE A 694 16.79 -16.79 -14.60
CA ILE A 694 16.56 -16.43 -16.01
C ILE A 694 17.78 -16.82 -16.86
N ASP A 695 18.99 -16.62 -16.35
CA ASP A 695 20.23 -17.03 -17.03
C ASP A 695 20.34 -18.55 -17.19
N SER A 696 19.86 -19.37 -16.24
CA SER A 696 19.82 -20.85 -16.39
C SER A 696 18.83 -21.30 -17.46
N ILE A 697 17.71 -20.60 -17.61
CA ILE A 697 16.74 -20.84 -18.69
C ILE A 697 17.35 -20.49 -20.06
N GLU A 698 18.13 -19.41 -20.17
CA GLU A 698 18.78 -19.02 -21.43
C GLU A 698 19.98 -19.90 -21.79
N SER A 699 20.72 -20.42 -20.81
CA SER A 699 21.82 -21.36 -21.05
C SER A 699 21.38 -22.80 -21.30
N GLY A 700 20.15 -23.16 -20.89
CA GLY A 700 19.62 -24.52 -20.95
C GLY A 700 20.09 -25.44 -19.81
N GLU A 701 20.59 -24.86 -18.71
CA GLU A 701 21.14 -25.55 -17.54
C GLU A 701 20.19 -25.51 -16.31
N ASP A 702 18.88 -25.68 -16.51
CA ASP A 702 17.83 -25.66 -15.47
C ASP A 702 18.06 -26.69 -14.33
N SER A 703 18.85 -26.35 -13.30
CA SER A 703 18.81 -26.94 -11.94
C SER A 703 19.77 -26.27 -10.94
N PHE A 704 19.30 -25.64 -9.84
CA PHE A 704 20.13 -25.44 -8.63
C PHE A 704 19.35 -25.21 -7.30
N PHE A 705 20.03 -25.47 -6.17
CA PHE A 705 19.48 -25.58 -4.80
C PHE A 705 19.66 -24.33 -3.92
N LEU A 706 18.84 -24.19 -2.87
CA LEU A 706 18.94 -23.20 -1.78
C LEU A 706 19.55 -23.78 -0.48
N SER A 707 20.00 -22.92 0.44
CA SER A 707 20.89 -23.27 1.59
C SER A 707 20.29 -23.07 2.99
N ASP A 708 20.85 -23.78 3.98
CA ASP A 708 20.24 -24.11 5.29
C ASP A 708 20.30 -23.02 6.42
N ASN A 709 19.89 -21.75 6.23
CA ASN A 709 20.04 -20.73 7.32
C ASN A 709 18.98 -19.57 7.42
N VAL A 710 18.17 -19.51 8.52
CA VAL A 710 17.98 -18.37 9.51
C VAL A 710 16.53 -17.99 9.98
N ASP A 711 16.36 -17.81 11.32
CA ASP A 711 15.19 -17.81 12.28
C ASP A 711 14.03 -16.74 12.24
N LYS A 712 12.81 -17.19 12.60
CA LYS A 712 11.49 -16.49 12.64
C LYS A 712 11.04 -15.89 13.98
N ASN A 713 11.60 -16.26 15.14
CA ASN A 713 10.90 -16.23 16.43
C ASN A 713 10.58 -14.84 17.08
N LYS A 714 10.21 -13.79 16.33
CA LYS A 714 9.99 -12.42 16.85
C LYS A 714 8.84 -11.64 16.15
N ILE A 715 7.73 -11.40 16.88
CA ILE A 715 6.72 -10.27 16.83
C ILE A 715 5.24 -10.62 16.45
N PHE A 716 4.24 -10.00 17.14
CA PHE A 716 2.94 -9.51 16.55
C PHE A 716 2.18 -8.45 17.44
N LEU A 717 1.03 -7.92 16.96
CA LEU A 717 0.21 -6.79 17.51
C LEU A 717 -1.33 -7.04 17.43
N VAL A 718 -2.17 -6.21 18.10
CA VAL A 718 -3.67 -6.22 18.05
C VAL A 718 -4.26 -4.79 18.04
N ASN A 719 -5.46 -4.55 17.48
CA ASN A 719 -6.09 -3.21 17.43
C ASN A 719 -7.65 -3.16 17.49
N LYS A 720 -8.16 -1.94 17.68
CA LYS A 720 -9.52 -1.37 17.52
C LYS A 720 -10.67 -1.81 18.44
N ASN A 721 -10.85 -3.08 18.79
CA ASN A 721 -12.09 -3.50 19.50
C ASN A 721 -12.17 -3.13 21.00
N ASN A 722 -11.07 -2.65 21.62
CA ASN A 722 -10.95 -2.51 23.07
C ASN A 722 -11.35 -1.10 23.61
N LEU A 723 -12.49 -0.56 23.15
CA LEU A 723 -12.87 0.85 23.31
C LEU A 723 -14.39 0.95 23.62
N TYR A 724 -14.94 1.85 24.46
CA TYR A 724 -14.45 3.06 25.13
C TYR A 724 -15.35 3.44 26.37
N VAL A 725 -15.17 4.63 26.97
CA VAL A 725 -16.09 5.36 27.92
C VAL A 725 -16.12 6.76 27.35
N ARG A 726 -16.40 6.82 26.05
CA ARG A 726 -15.93 7.80 25.06
C ARG A 726 -16.29 7.15 23.70
N PHE A 727 -17.58 6.85 23.46
CA PHE A 727 -18.16 5.59 22.91
C PHE A 727 -18.28 4.50 23.99
N ASP A 728 -19.35 4.55 24.78
CA ASP A 728 -19.41 3.97 26.12
C ASP A 728 -20.60 3.03 26.33
N SER A 729 -20.36 1.77 26.66
CA SER A 729 -21.44 0.81 26.92
C SER A 729 -21.80 0.60 28.40
N LYS A 730 -21.03 1.13 29.38
CA LYS A 730 -21.25 0.77 30.80
C LYS A 730 -21.16 1.88 31.84
N TYR A 731 -20.87 3.12 31.47
CA TYR A 731 -21.09 4.30 32.33
C TYR A 731 -22.58 4.56 32.61
N TYR A 732 -23.48 4.19 31.68
CA TYR A 732 -24.87 4.66 31.70
C TYR A 732 -25.90 3.80 32.44
N ALA A 733 -25.53 2.63 33.00
CA ALA A 733 -26.52 1.70 33.58
C ALA A 733 -26.56 1.65 35.12
N LEU A 734 -25.43 1.87 35.82
CA LEU A 734 -25.28 1.48 37.25
C LEU A 734 -24.46 2.51 38.05
N ILE A 735 -24.83 3.80 37.99
CA ILE A 735 -24.18 4.88 38.76
C ILE A 735 -24.59 4.89 40.25
N ASN A 736 -25.64 4.15 40.64
CA ASN A 736 -25.96 3.89 42.04
C ASN A 736 -25.57 2.46 42.43
N GLU A 737 -24.83 2.38 43.54
CA GLU A 737 -24.55 1.23 44.43
C GLU A 737 -23.08 0.82 44.56
N ASN A 738 -22.28 1.65 45.24
CA ASN A 738 -21.18 1.12 46.06
C ASN A 738 -21.79 0.52 47.34
N ILE A 739 -22.28 -0.72 47.23
CA ILE A 739 -22.97 -1.46 48.30
C ILE A 739 -22.08 -1.56 49.55
N LEU A 740 -20.78 -1.80 49.36
CA LEU A 740 -19.80 -1.96 50.43
C LEU A 740 -19.71 -0.70 51.30
N ALA A 741 -19.41 0.47 50.71
CA ALA A 741 -19.26 1.71 51.47
C ALA A 741 -20.57 2.18 52.14
N ASN A 742 -21.73 1.76 51.62
CA ASN A 742 -23.04 2.17 52.12
C ASN A 742 -23.67 1.18 53.13
N LYS A 743 -23.21 -0.07 53.20
CA LYS A 743 -23.72 -1.11 54.12
C LYS A 743 -22.68 -1.63 55.12
N THR A 744 -21.40 -1.30 54.97
CA THR A 744 -20.35 -1.72 55.90
C THR A 744 -20.55 -1.17 57.31
N LYS A 745 -20.17 -1.97 58.31
CA LYS A 745 -20.07 -1.55 59.72
C LYS A 745 -18.73 -0.86 60.03
N PHE A 746 -17.80 -0.79 59.07
CA PHE A 746 -16.45 -0.26 59.25
C PHE A 746 -16.28 1.19 58.74
N ILE A 747 -15.15 1.80 59.09
CA ILE A 747 -14.86 3.19 58.76
C ILE A 747 -14.60 3.31 57.25
N VAL A 748 -15.24 4.27 56.59
CA VAL A 748 -14.98 4.62 55.19
C VAL A 748 -14.22 5.95 55.12
N LYS A 749 -13.06 5.97 54.45
CA LYS A 749 -12.29 7.19 54.15
C LYS A 749 -12.16 7.38 52.64
N LYS A 750 -11.84 8.59 52.18
CA LYS A 750 -11.51 8.80 50.75
C LYS A 750 -10.08 8.36 50.49
N LEU A 751 -9.83 7.80 49.31
CA LEU A 751 -8.51 7.34 48.89
C LEU A 751 -7.43 8.41 49.02
N GLY A 752 -7.74 9.66 48.66
CA GLY A 752 -6.82 10.79 48.78
C GLY A 752 -6.46 11.18 50.21
N ASP A 753 -7.29 10.84 51.20
CA ASP A 753 -7.01 11.13 52.61
C ASP A 753 -5.92 10.17 53.12
N ILE A 754 -6.01 8.89 52.75
CA ILE A 754 -5.12 7.81 53.21
C ILE A 754 -3.95 7.48 52.27
N THR A 755 -3.86 8.11 51.08
CA THR A 755 -2.75 7.88 50.13
C THR A 755 -2.18 9.16 49.52
N HIS A 756 -0.90 9.09 49.12
CA HIS A 756 -0.28 10.02 48.18
C HIS A 756 -0.40 9.46 46.76
N LEU A 757 -1.22 10.11 45.93
CA LEU A 757 -1.34 9.80 44.51
C LEU A 757 -0.29 10.59 43.72
N SER A 758 0.53 9.91 42.91
CA SER A 758 1.57 10.56 42.09
C SER A 758 1.59 9.97 40.68
N ARG A 759 1.53 10.84 39.66
CA ARG A 759 1.53 10.42 38.26
C ARG A 759 2.94 10.06 37.79
N GLY A 760 3.06 9.03 36.96
CA GLY A 760 4.30 8.73 36.22
C GLY A 760 4.74 9.87 35.31
N ARG A 761 5.96 9.78 34.78
CA ARG A 761 6.55 10.81 33.92
C ARG A 761 7.33 10.18 32.78
N PHE A 762 7.11 10.67 31.57
CA PHE A 762 8.06 10.62 30.48
C PHE A 762 7.84 11.87 29.64
N SER A 763 8.77 12.82 29.63
CA SER A 763 8.56 14.15 29.02
C SER A 763 8.94 14.24 27.55
N HIS A 764 9.82 13.36 27.04
CA HIS A 764 10.22 13.39 25.63
C HIS A 764 9.12 12.85 24.70
N ARG A 765 9.03 13.38 23.48
CA ARG A 765 8.13 12.94 22.41
C ARG A 765 8.93 12.92 21.09
N PRO A 766 8.83 11.86 20.27
CA PRO A 766 8.01 10.66 20.48
C PRO A 766 8.54 9.79 21.63
N ARG A 767 7.68 8.98 22.26
CA ARG A 767 8.08 8.22 23.47
C ARG A 767 9.10 7.12 23.16
N ASN A 768 9.05 6.52 21.97
CA ASN A 768 9.83 5.36 21.54
C ASN A 768 11.22 5.68 20.98
N ASP A 769 11.75 6.89 21.18
CA ASP A 769 13.08 7.27 20.71
C ASP A 769 14.17 6.37 21.38
N PRO A 770 14.88 5.52 20.61
CA PRO A 770 15.77 4.49 21.18
C PRO A 770 16.87 5.03 22.09
N LYS A 771 17.27 6.31 21.94
CA LYS A 771 18.39 6.90 22.69
C LYS A 771 18.15 7.02 24.20
N PHE A 772 16.92 6.80 24.66
CA PHE A 772 16.54 6.81 26.08
C PHE A 772 16.46 5.40 26.71
N TYR A 773 16.54 4.34 25.90
CA TYR A 773 16.30 2.95 26.30
C TYR A 773 17.59 2.13 26.43
N HIS A 774 17.47 0.85 26.78
CA HIS A 774 18.57 -0.12 26.92
C HIS A 774 19.59 0.27 28.01
N GLY A 775 19.08 0.56 29.21
CA GLY A 775 19.90 0.83 30.39
C GLY A 775 19.52 -0.01 31.60
N GLN A 776 19.82 0.50 32.80
CA GLN A 776 19.67 -0.22 34.07
C GLN A 776 18.32 0.02 34.78
N TYR A 777 17.54 1.03 34.40
CA TYR A 777 16.32 1.41 35.14
C TYR A 777 15.07 0.77 34.53
N PRO A 778 14.32 -0.09 35.25
CA PRO A 778 13.08 -0.69 34.72
C PRO A 778 12.06 0.36 34.25
N PHE A 779 11.45 0.14 33.08
CA PHE A 779 10.38 0.98 32.54
C PHE A 779 9.08 0.18 32.39
N ILE A 780 8.17 0.37 33.34
CA ILE A 780 6.90 -0.35 33.40
C ILE A 780 5.88 0.35 32.50
N GLN A 781 5.30 -0.40 31.57
CA GLN A 781 4.22 0.05 30.71
C GLN A 781 2.83 -0.35 31.25
N THR A 782 1.77 0.21 30.66
CA THR A 782 0.38 -0.12 31.03
C THR A 782 0.10 -1.63 30.87
N GLY A 783 0.65 -2.26 29.82
CA GLY A 783 0.48 -3.71 29.59
C GLY A 783 1.11 -4.58 30.68
N ASP A 784 2.26 -4.17 31.21
CA ASP A 784 2.97 -4.89 32.28
C ASP A 784 2.12 -4.99 33.57
N ILE A 785 1.41 -3.91 33.93
CA ILE A 785 0.50 -3.89 35.09
C ILE A 785 -0.76 -4.72 34.82
N VAL A 786 -1.28 -4.70 33.59
CA VAL A 786 -2.49 -5.48 33.22
C VAL A 786 -2.18 -6.97 33.29
N ASN A 787 -1.08 -7.41 32.69
CA ASN A 787 -0.59 -8.78 32.77
C ASN A 787 -0.37 -9.22 34.23
N ALA A 788 0.18 -8.36 35.09
CA ALA A 788 0.34 -8.63 36.52
C ALA A 788 -1.00 -8.68 37.29
N SER A 789 -1.94 -7.78 36.95
CA SER A 789 -3.28 -7.69 37.53
C SER A 789 -4.11 -8.95 37.23
N GLU A 790 -4.06 -9.45 35.99
CA GLU A 790 -4.78 -10.64 35.52
C GLU A 790 -4.13 -11.95 35.97
N SER A 791 -2.79 -12.04 35.94
CA SER A 791 -2.06 -13.26 36.34
C SER A 791 -1.79 -13.38 37.83
N TYR A 792 -2.21 -12.38 38.63
CA TYR A 792 -1.96 -12.25 40.07
C TYR A 792 -0.48 -12.44 40.43
N GLY A 793 0.41 -11.94 39.58
CA GLY A 793 1.85 -12.07 39.71
C GLY A 793 2.54 -10.72 39.89
N ASP A 794 3.85 -10.78 40.15
CA ASP A 794 4.71 -9.60 40.16
C ASP A 794 4.66 -8.87 38.81
N ILE A 795 4.81 -7.55 38.86
CA ILE A 795 5.01 -6.75 37.66
C ILE A 795 6.32 -7.19 37.00
N LYS A 796 6.28 -7.44 35.69
CA LYS A 796 7.45 -7.72 34.87
C LYS A 796 7.59 -6.61 33.84
N TYR A 797 8.80 -6.12 33.63
CA TYR A 797 9.10 -5.10 32.63
C TYR A 797 9.75 -5.74 31.41
N THR A 798 9.43 -5.21 30.23
CA THR A 798 10.07 -5.59 28.95
C THR A 798 11.07 -4.54 28.46
N GLN A 799 11.10 -3.37 29.08
CA GLN A 799 11.92 -2.22 28.69
C GLN A 799 12.68 -1.64 29.88
N THR A 800 13.84 -1.06 29.59
CA THR A 800 14.64 -0.30 30.56
C THR A 800 15.04 1.05 29.98
N LEU A 801 15.19 2.06 30.85
CA LEU A 801 15.75 3.36 30.55
C LEU A 801 17.24 3.41 30.88
N ASN A 802 17.97 4.22 30.12
CA ASN A 802 19.35 4.59 30.38
C ASN A 802 19.47 5.95 31.11
N GLU A 803 20.70 6.43 31.32
CA GLU A 803 20.98 7.71 32.00
C GLU A 803 20.36 8.94 31.34
N LYS A 804 20.08 8.91 30.03
CA LYS A 804 19.29 9.97 29.36
C LYS A 804 17.79 9.75 29.60
N GLY A 805 17.34 8.50 29.63
CA GLY A 805 15.94 8.13 29.86
C GLY A 805 15.43 8.54 31.24
N ILE A 806 16.23 8.35 32.29
CA ILE A 806 15.84 8.75 33.64
C ILE A 806 15.67 10.28 33.79
N GLN A 807 16.46 11.09 33.06
CA GLN A 807 16.33 12.57 33.05
C GLN A 807 14.98 13.05 32.50
N VAL A 808 14.39 12.32 31.54
CA VAL A 808 13.06 12.63 30.99
C VAL A 808 11.93 11.92 31.73
N SER A 809 12.24 10.99 32.64
CA SER A 809 11.27 10.20 33.41
C SER A 809 11.27 10.58 34.90
N LYS A 810 10.76 9.69 35.74
CA LYS A 810 10.80 9.76 37.21
C LYS A 810 10.87 8.33 37.74
N LEU A 811 11.89 8.05 38.55
CA LEU A 811 12.00 6.80 39.29
C LEU A 811 11.05 6.84 40.51
N PHE A 812 10.45 5.69 40.82
CA PHE A 812 9.63 5.48 41.99
C PHE A 812 10.17 4.29 42.78
N GLU A 813 10.20 4.45 44.10
CA GLU A 813 10.52 3.39 45.05
C GLU A 813 9.43 2.30 45.09
N PRO A 814 9.76 1.06 45.50
CA PRO A 814 8.79 -0.02 45.68
C PRO A 814 7.79 0.25 46.83
N GLU A 815 6.94 -0.75 47.08
CA GLU A 815 5.86 -0.72 48.08
C GLU A 815 4.78 0.34 47.77
N ILE A 816 4.43 0.44 46.49
CA ILE A 816 3.36 1.29 45.97
C ILE A 816 2.43 0.46 45.06
N ILE A 817 1.13 0.76 45.08
CA ILE A 817 0.21 0.19 44.10
C ILE A 817 0.30 1.04 42.82
N LEU A 818 0.57 0.41 41.68
CA LEU A 818 0.43 1.06 40.38
C LEU A 818 -0.97 0.82 39.86
N ILE A 819 -1.71 1.90 39.62
CA ILE A 819 -3.02 1.86 38.96
C ILE A 819 -2.90 2.44 37.55
N THR A 820 -3.46 1.71 36.59
CA THR A 820 -3.60 2.15 35.21
C THR A 820 -4.77 3.12 35.08
N ILE A 821 -4.50 4.31 34.52
CA ILE A 821 -5.50 5.38 34.39
C ILE A 821 -5.86 5.71 32.93
N ALA A 822 -5.37 4.92 31.97
CA ALA A 822 -5.71 5.01 30.55
C ALA A 822 -5.64 3.63 29.90
N ALA A 823 -6.38 3.44 28.80
CA ALA A 823 -6.64 2.14 28.13
C ALA A 823 -7.36 1.12 29.04
N ASN A 824 -6.62 0.39 29.88
CA ASN A 824 -7.17 -0.65 30.76
C ASN A 824 -7.33 -0.09 32.18
N ILE A 825 -8.40 0.67 32.43
CA ILE A 825 -8.54 1.48 33.64
C ILE A 825 -8.89 0.63 34.87
N GLY A 826 -8.20 0.89 35.98
CA GLY A 826 -8.47 0.26 37.28
C GLY A 826 -7.76 -1.08 37.50
N ASP A 827 -6.89 -1.49 36.57
CA ASP A 827 -5.96 -2.59 36.84
C ASP A 827 -4.89 -2.14 37.82
N THR A 828 -4.62 -3.02 38.79
CA THR A 828 -3.78 -2.74 39.95
C THR A 828 -2.84 -3.90 40.22
N SER A 829 -1.58 -3.56 40.45
CA SER A 829 -0.57 -4.46 41.02
C SER A 829 0.43 -3.69 41.86
N ILE A 830 1.12 -4.38 42.75
CA ILE A 830 2.10 -3.80 43.68
C ILE A 830 3.47 -3.77 43.00
N LEU A 831 4.13 -2.62 43.05
CA LEU A 831 5.51 -2.46 42.63
C LEU A 831 6.46 -2.98 43.72
N THR A 832 7.24 -4.01 43.41
CA THR A 832 8.16 -4.68 44.34
C THR A 832 9.64 -4.31 44.15
N TYR A 833 9.97 -3.51 43.12
CA TYR A 833 11.33 -3.03 42.83
C TYR A 833 11.30 -1.57 42.29
N PRO A 834 12.38 -0.77 42.42
CA PRO A 834 12.40 0.59 41.89
C PRO A 834 12.19 0.64 40.37
N ALA A 835 11.28 1.50 39.90
CA ALA A 835 10.93 1.57 38.48
C ALA A 835 10.46 2.95 38.02
N CYS A 836 10.67 3.22 36.74
CA CYS A 836 10.11 4.36 36.00
C CYS A 836 8.84 3.92 35.26
N PHE A 837 7.88 4.84 35.06
CA PHE A 837 6.69 4.57 34.24
C PHE A 837 6.10 5.86 33.65
N PRO A 838 5.39 5.78 32.50
CA PRO A 838 4.78 6.92 31.83
C PRO A 838 3.60 7.52 32.59
N ASP A 839 3.18 8.71 32.15
CA ASP A 839 2.05 9.48 32.70
C ASP A 839 0.66 8.81 32.53
N SER A 840 0.57 7.66 31.88
CA SER A 840 -0.64 6.80 31.84
C SER A 840 -0.82 5.91 33.08
N ILE A 841 0.13 5.94 34.02
CA ILE A 841 0.13 5.17 35.27
C ILE A 841 0.20 6.13 36.46
N VAL A 842 -0.51 5.78 37.54
CA VAL A 842 -0.48 6.50 38.82
C VAL A 842 0.05 5.56 39.91
N ALA A 843 1.03 6.05 40.65
CA ALA A 843 1.44 5.48 41.91
C ALA A 843 0.48 5.88 43.03
N ILE A 844 0.08 4.89 43.82
CA ILE A 844 -0.66 5.05 45.07
C ILE A 844 0.28 4.60 46.19
N LYS A 845 0.81 5.56 46.96
CA LYS A 845 1.61 5.29 48.17
C LYS A 845 0.77 5.53 49.41
N LEU A 846 0.79 4.61 50.37
CA LEU A 846 0.07 4.76 51.64
C LEU A 846 0.62 5.92 52.48
N LYS A 847 -0.24 6.57 53.26
CA LYS A 847 0.10 7.60 54.27
C LYS A 847 0.02 7.10 55.72
N THR A 848 -0.55 5.93 55.92
CA THR A 848 -0.97 5.41 57.23
C THR A 848 -0.92 3.89 57.21
N ASP A 849 -0.55 3.30 58.36
CA ASP A 849 -0.50 1.86 58.58
C ASP A 849 -1.88 1.28 58.96
N GLU A 850 -2.93 2.10 58.95
CA GLU A 850 -4.32 1.66 59.14
C GLU A 850 -4.82 0.69 58.06
N ILE A 851 -4.16 0.63 56.90
CA ILE A 851 -4.57 -0.18 55.75
C ILE A 851 -3.38 -0.96 55.17
N ASP A 852 -3.56 -2.25 54.95
CA ASP A 852 -2.59 -3.10 54.29
C ASP A 852 -2.60 -2.90 52.76
N ILE A 853 -1.42 -2.92 52.15
CA ILE A 853 -1.24 -2.66 50.72
C ILE A 853 -1.81 -3.79 49.85
N LYS A 854 -1.77 -5.06 50.29
CA LYS A 854 -2.39 -6.17 49.57
C LYS A 854 -3.90 -6.14 49.71
N TYR A 855 -4.43 -5.84 50.89
CA TYR A 855 -5.87 -5.62 51.09
C TYR A 855 -6.37 -4.49 50.19
N LEU A 856 -5.70 -3.34 50.14
CA LEU A 856 -6.10 -2.24 49.25
C LEU A 856 -6.02 -2.63 47.76
N ASN A 857 -5.01 -3.40 47.36
CA ASN A 857 -4.91 -3.94 46.00
C ASN A 857 -6.08 -4.88 45.68
N TYR A 858 -6.49 -5.77 46.59
CA TYR A 858 -7.66 -6.62 46.41
C TYR A 858 -8.99 -5.84 46.44
N TYR A 859 -9.10 -4.84 47.32
CA TYR A 859 -10.23 -3.93 47.35
C TYR A 859 -10.40 -3.21 46.01
N PHE A 860 -9.31 -2.71 45.40
CA PHE A 860 -9.36 -2.12 44.06
C PHE A 860 -9.79 -3.09 42.97
N LYS A 861 -9.38 -4.36 43.03
CA LYS A 861 -9.89 -5.39 42.10
C LYS A 861 -11.38 -5.64 42.30
N TYR A 862 -11.88 -5.57 43.54
CA TYR A 862 -13.31 -5.66 43.85
C TYR A 862 -14.10 -4.45 43.34
N VAL A 863 -13.63 -3.22 43.62
CA VAL A 863 -14.27 -1.98 43.17
C VAL A 863 -13.85 -1.55 41.76
N LYS A 864 -13.22 -2.43 40.96
CA LYS A 864 -12.76 -2.12 39.59
C LYS A 864 -13.89 -1.60 38.70
N ASN A 865 -15.09 -2.18 38.84
CA ASN A 865 -16.30 -1.74 38.12
C ASN A 865 -16.73 -0.31 38.51
N TYR A 866 -16.60 0.06 39.79
CA TYR A 866 -16.83 1.42 40.27
C TYR A 866 -15.74 2.38 39.77
N LEU A 867 -14.45 2.01 39.84
CA LEU A 867 -13.38 2.84 39.28
C LEU A 867 -13.60 3.11 37.79
N PHE A 868 -13.96 2.09 37.01
CA PHE A 868 -14.21 2.19 35.57
C PHE A 868 -15.37 3.14 35.21
N SER A 869 -16.36 3.34 36.10
CA SER A 869 -17.46 4.29 35.91
C SER A 869 -17.08 5.75 36.23
N LEU A 870 -15.91 6.02 36.84
CA LEU A 870 -15.42 7.37 37.12
C LEU A 870 -14.79 8.09 35.91
N ALA A 871 -14.59 7.40 34.77
CA ALA A 871 -14.02 7.98 33.56
C ALA A 871 -15.07 8.81 32.75
N PRO A 872 -14.68 9.84 31.96
CA PRO A 872 -15.60 10.73 31.24
C PRO A 872 -15.71 10.49 29.71
N GLN A 873 -16.87 10.77 29.09
CA GLN A 873 -17.25 10.43 27.69
C GLN A 873 -16.90 11.42 26.54
N SER A 874 -16.09 11.01 25.54
CA SER A 874 -16.00 11.46 24.12
C SER A 874 -15.16 10.54 23.17
N ALA A 875 -13.79 10.51 23.17
CA ALA A 875 -12.95 9.62 22.28
C ALA A 875 -11.57 9.00 22.78
N GLN A 876 -11.29 8.77 24.08
CA GLN A 876 -10.15 8.02 24.72
C GLN A 876 -10.30 7.92 26.27
N LYS A 877 -10.61 6.75 26.87
CA LYS A 877 -10.83 6.67 28.34
C LYS A 877 -9.59 7.13 29.13
N ASN A 878 -9.79 8.04 30.09
CA ASN A 878 -8.82 8.27 31.15
C ASN A 878 -9.48 8.69 32.48
N ILE A 879 -8.81 8.41 33.60
CA ILE A 879 -9.14 8.96 34.92
C ILE A 879 -8.05 9.95 35.31
N ASN A 880 -8.43 11.11 35.84
CA ASN A 880 -7.50 12.06 36.42
C ASN A 880 -7.41 11.92 37.96
N LEU A 881 -6.39 12.52 38.57
CA LEU A 881 -6.17 12.41 40.02
C LEU A 881 -7.32 12.99 40.87
N GLN A 882 -8.05 13.99 40.35
CA GLN A 882 -9.20 14.59 41.03
C GLN A 882 -10.44 13.68 41.00
N GLN A 883 -10.56 12.79 40.01
CA GLN A 883 -11.59 11.76 39.92
C GLN A 883 -11.24 10.51 40.75
N LEU A 884 -9.96 10.15 40.84
CA LEU A 884 -9.51 8.98 41.61
C LEU A 884 -9.50 9.24 43.13
N SER A 885 -9.04 10.42 43.55
CA SER A 885 -8.90 10.82 44.97
C SER A 885 -10.17 10.66 45.84
N PRO A 886 -11.40 10.96 45.37
CA PRO A 886 -12.62 10.83 46.17
C PRO A 886 -13.12 9.39 46.37
N THR A 887 -12.48 8.37 45.76
CA THR A 887 -12.90 6.95 45.84
C THR A 887 -13.07 6.52 47.30
N PRO A 888 -14.25 6.00 47.72
CA PRO A 888 -14.45 5.52 49.08
C PRO A 888 -13.77 4.17 49.31
N ILE A 889 -12.93 4.10 50.34
CA ILE A 889 -12.20 2.92 50.78
C ILE A 889 -12.73 2.51 52.16
N VAL A 890 -13.22 1.27 52.28
CA VAL A 890 -13.58 0.65 53.56
C VAL A 890 -12.30 0.21 54.27
N ILE A 891 -12.19 0.52 55.57
CA ILE A 891 -11.06 0.18 56.44
C ILE A 891 -11.52 -0.73 57.58
N PRO A 892 -11.54 -2.06 57.38
CA PRO A 892 -11.74 -3.04 58.45
C PRO A 892 -10.54 -3.07 59.41
N PRO A 893 -10.67 -3.66 60.62
CA PRO A 893 -9.53 -3.92 61.48
C PRO A 893 -8.44 -4.76 60.78
N PRO A 894 -7.13 -4.61 61.12
CA PRO A 894 -6.04 -5.33 60.47
C PRO A 894 -6.19 -6.86 60.46
N GLU A 895 -6.81 -7.45 61.49
CA GLU A 895 -7.12 -8.89 61.52
C GLU A 895 -8.05 -9.35 60.40
N ILE A 896 -9.02 -8.51 60.00
CA ILE A 896 -9.94 -8.79 58.89
C ILE A 896 -9.23 -8.56 57.55
N GLN A 897 -8.44 -7.49 57.43
CA GLN A 897 -7.63 -7.23 56.24
C GLN A 897 -6.69 -8.41 55.93
N ASN A 898 -5.99 -8.93 56.94
CA ASN A 898 -5.09 -10.09 56.80
C ASN A 898 -5.83 -11.38 56.41
N LYS A 899 -7.04 -11.62 56.94
CA LYS A 899 -7.89 -12.76 56.55
C LYS A 899 -8.32 -12.67 55.08
N ILE A 900 -8.77 -11.48 54.65
CA ILE A 900 -9.15 -11.21 53.26
C ILE A 900 -7.98 -11.48 52.31
N VAL A 901 -6.78 -10.98 52.63
CA VAL A 901 -5.57 -11.23 51.84
C VAL A 901 -5.28 -12.72 51.72
N ALA A 902 -5.31 -13.47 52.82
CA ALA A 902 -5.05 -14.91 52.81
C ALA A 902 -6.06 -15.73 51.98
N ILE A 903 -7.35 -15.36 52.05
CA ILE A 903 -8.42 -16.00 51.26
C ILE A 903 -8.22 -15.74 49.76
N MET A 904 -7.96 -14.49 49.39
CA MET A 904 -7.76 -14.12 47.98
C MET A 904 -6.46 -14.69 47.41
N ASP A 905 -5.34 -14.61 48.14
CA ASP A 905 -4.05 -15.22 47.74
C ASP A 905 -4.23 -16.71 47.42
N ASN A 906 -4.95 -17.46 48.25
CA ASN A 906 -5.21 -18.89 48.04
C ASN A 906 -6.11 -19.15 46.81
N ALA A 907 -7.24 -18.43 46.69
CA ALA A 907 -8.18 -18.58 45.60
C ALA A 907 -7.56 -18.28 44.23
N TYR A 908 -6.72 -17.24 44.13
CA TYR A 908 -6.04 -16.88 42.88
C TYR A 908 -4.94 -17.87 42.49
N ASN A 909 -4.15 -18.36 43.46
CA ASN A 909 -3.15 -19.39 43.18
C ASN A 909 -3.80 -20.69 42.70
N THR A 910 -4.88 -21.13 43.35
CA THR A 910 -5.65 -22.31 42.95
C THR A 910 -6.24 -22.16 41.55
N LYS A 911 -6.86 -21.01 41.27
CA LYS A 911 -7.38 -20.68 39.92
C LYS A 911 -6.29 -20.81 38.86
N LYS A 912 -5.14 -20.17 39.08
CA LYS A 912 -4.00 -20.15 38.14
C LYS A 912 -3.43 -21.54 37.85
N GLN A 913 -3.39 -22.40 38.88
CA GLN A 913 -2.97 -23.81 38.72
C GLN A 913 -3.97 -24.60 37.87
N LYS A 914 -5.27 -24.51 38.18
CA LYS A 914 -6.33 -25.24 37.46
C LYS A 914 -6.49 -24.78 36.00
N GLU A 915 -6.40 -23.47 35.71
CA GLU A 915 -6.42 -22.97 34.35
C GLU A 915 -5.18 -23.41 33.54
N ALA A 916 -3.99 -23.43 34.17
CA ALA A 916 -2.78 -23.94 33.52
C ALA A 916 -2.82 -25.47 33.28
N GLU A 917 -3.43 -26.26 34.18
CA GLU A 917 -3.67 -27.69 33.95
C GLU A 917 -4.68 -27.90 32.81
N ALA A 918 -5.79 -27.14 32.80
CA ALA A 918 -6.80 -27.20 31.75
C ALA A 918 -6.20 -26.86 30.37
N GLN A 919 -5.34 -25.85 30.28
CA GLN A 919 -4.68 -25.50 29.02
C GLN A 919 -3.73 -26.61 28.55
N ARG A 920 -2.87 -27.15 29.43
CA ARG A 920 -1.97 -28.28 29.08
C ARG A 920 -2.73 -29.51 28.59
N LEU A 921 -3.89 -29.80 29.18
CA LEU A 921 -4.77 -30.87 28.72
C LEU A 921 -5.28 -30.61 27.30
N LEU A 922 -5.75 -29.39 27.02
CA LEU A 922 -6.19 -29.01 25.67
C LEU A 922 -5.05 -29.02 24.64
N ASP A 923 -3.87 -28.52 25.00
CA ASP A 923 -2.69 -28.51 24.13
C ASP A 923 -2.25 -29.95 23.77
N SER A 924 -2.36 -30.90 24.70
CA SER A 924 -2.01 -32.30 24.47
C SER A 924 -2.94 -33.08 23.52
N ILE A 925 -4.07 -32.48 23.09
CA ILE A 925 -5.01 -33.12 22.15
C ILE A 925 -4.37 -33.33 20.78
N ASP A 926 -3.64 -32.32 20.27
CA ASP A 926 -3.01 -32.39 18.96
C ASP A 926 -1.85 -33.38 18.97
N ASP A 927 -1.00 -33.37 20.00
CA ASP A 927 0.08 -34.35 20.19
C ASP A 927 -0.46 -35.79 20.21
N TYR A 928 -1.53 -36.04 20.96
CA TYR A 928 -2.20 -37.35 21.02
C TYR A 928 -2.78 -37.74 19.67
N LEU A 929 -3.60 -36.88 19.05
CA LEU A 929 -4.28 -37.20 17.80
C LEU A 929 -3.30 -37.43 16.64
N LEU A 930 -2.27 -36.60 16.52
CA LEU A 930 -1.29 -36.72 15.45
C LEU A 930 -0.37 -37.94 15.68
N GLY A 931 0.00 -38.22 16.93
CA GLY A 931 0.72 -39.45 17.31
C GLY A 931 -0.08 -40.72 16.99
N GLU A 932 -1.37 -40.76 17.31
CA GLU A 932 -2.29 -41.86 16.98
C GLU A 932 -2.57 -41.99 15.47
N LEU A 933 -2.19 -41.02 14.65
CA LEU A 933 -2.27 -41.09 13.19
C LEU A 933 -0.90 -41.29 12.51
N GLY A 934 0.20 -41.26 13.27
CA GLY A 934 1.56 -41.32 12.73
C GLY A 934 1.96 -40.09 11.91
N ILE A 935 1.40 -38.92 12.23
CA ILE A 935 1.65 -37.65 11.52
C ILE A 935 2.61 -36.79 12.34
N GLU A 936 3.77 -36.47 11.79
CA GLU A 936 4.68 -35.46 12.34
C GLU A 936 4.46 -34.12 11.63
N LEU A 937 4.27 -33.02 12.38
CA LEU A 937 4.07 -31.70 11.80
C LEU A 937 5.35 -31.18 11.14
N PRO A 938 5.27 -30.51 9.97
CA PRO A 938 6.41 -29.82 9.40
C PRO A 938 6.82 -28.67 10.33
N GLN A 939 8.13 -28.53 10.56
CA GLN A 939 8.65 -27.37 11.28
C GLN A 939 8.40 -26.09 10.46
N PRO A 940 7.85 -25.01 11.05
CA PRO A 940 7.60 -23.78 10.33
C PRO A 940 8.93 -23.09 9.97
N GLU A 941 9.17 -22.95 8.67
CA GLU A 941 10.34 -22.24 8.12
C GLU A 941 10.34 -20.76 8.52
N GLU A 942 11.52 -20.15 8.43
CA GLU A 942 11.88 -18.92 9.14
C GLU A 942 11.75 -17.66 8.25
N ASN A 943 11.49 -16.43 8.76
CA ASN A 943 10.97 -15.31 7.92
C ASN A 943 12.08 -14.49 7.29
N THR A 944 13.03 -15.20 6.71
CA THR A 944 14.04 -14.61 5.83
C THR A 944 13.52 -14.57 4.42
N VAL A 945 14.01 -13.59 3.65
CA VAL A 945 13.76 -13.50 2.21
C VAL A 945 14.15 -14.81 1.51
N ASN A 946 15.28 -15.42 1.92
CA ASN A 946 15.75 -16.70 1.40
C ASN A 946 14.71 -17.82 1.50
N ASN A 947 14.06 -18.01 2.66
CA ASN A 947 13.02 -19.02 2.84
C ASN A 947 11.70 -18.65 2.15
N ARG A 948 11.52 -17.38 1.77
CA ARG A 948 10.40 -16.91 0.95
C ARG A 948 10.68 -16.99 -0.55
N ILE A 949 11.90 -17.37 -0.98
CA ILE A 949 12.25 -17.73 -2.35
C ILE A 949 12.23 -19.27 -2.45
N PHE A 950 11.53 -19.83 -3.43
CA PHE A 950 11.43 -21.27 -3.66
C PHE A 950 10.98 -21.57 -5.09
N TYR A 951 11.03 -22.84 -5.47
CA TYR A 951 10.67 -23.30 -6.82
C TYR A 951 9.43 -24.19 -6.78
N ARG A 952 8.58 -24.11 -7.80
CA ARG A 952 7.50 -25.07 -8.05
C ARG A 952 7.55 -25.59 -9.46
N LYS A 953 7.03 -26.80 -9.64
CA LYS A 953 6.88 -27.36 -10.97
C LYS A 953 5.57 -26.91 -11.61
N LEU A 954 5.50 -26.87 -12.94
CA LEU A 954 4.24 -26.59 -13.64
C LEU A 954 3.14 -27.57 -13.22
N SER A 955 3.46 -28.85 -13.06
CA SER A 955 2.52 -29.87 -12.58
C SER A 955 1.93 -29.59 -11.18
N ASP A 956 2.67 -28.89 -10.30
CA ASP A 956 2.21 -28.54 -8.95
C ASP A 956 1.10 -27.47 -8.95
N ILE A 957 1.03 -26.65 -10.01
CA ILE A 957 0.15 -25.46 -10.08
C ILE A 957 -0.86 -25.50 -11.24
N SER A 958 -0.63 -26.34 -12.26
CA SER A 958 -1.48 -26.41 -13.45
C SER A 958 -2.91 -26.82 -13.12
N GLY A 959 -3.88 -26.08 -13.66
CA GLY A 959 -5.30 -26.26 -13.33
C GLY A 959 -5.70 -25.75 -11.92
N GLY A 960 -4.77 -25.08 -11.21
CA GLY A 960 -4.95 -24.58 -9.86
C GLY A 960 -4.60 -23.09 -9.71
N ARG A 961 -4.01 -22.74 -8.56
CA ARG A 961 -3.61 -21.37 -8.19
C ARG A 961 -2.13 -21.14 -8.50
N PHE A 962 -1.80 -19.95 -9.00
CA PHE A 962 -0.42 -19.57 -9.34
C PHE A 962 0.24 -18.68 -8.27
N ASP A 963 -0.48 -18.28 -7.22
CA ASP A 963 0.07 -17.34 -6.23
C ASP A 963 1.14 -17.99 -5.34
N ALA A 964 2.24 -17.27 -5.12
CA ALA A 964 3.36 -17.75 -4.30
C ALA A 964 2.92 -18.09 -2.86
N PHE A 965 1.91 -17.42 -2.29
CA PHE A 965 1.45 -17.76 -0.94
C PHE A 965 0.91 -19.18 -0.86
N TYR A 966 -0.04 -19.56 -1.73
CA TYR A 966 -0.58 -20.92 -1.83
C TYR A 966 0.51 -21.99 -2.03
N CYS A 967 1.55 -21.61 -2.78
CA CYS A 967 2.58 -22.52 -3.25
C CYS A 967 3.73 -22.79 -2.25
N GLN A 968 3.81 -22.12 -1.10
CA GLN A 968 4.95 -22.24 -0.15
C GLN A 968 5.33 -23.68 0.24
N ASN A 969 6.63 -23.91 0.49
CA ASN A 969 7.20 -25.19 0.93
C ASN A 969 6.53 -25.77 2.18
N TYR A 970 6.17 -24.92 3.13
CA TYR A 970 5.48 -25.31 4.35
C TYR A 970 4.15 -26.05 4.09
N PHE A 971 3.34 -25.56 3.14
CA PHE A 971 2.06 -26.19 2.79
C PHE A 971 2.25 -27.52 2.05
N TYR A 972 3.26 -27.61 1.18
CA TYR A 972 3.61 -28.85 0.50
C TYR A 972 4.10 -29.93 1.49
N LYS A 973 5.00 -29.56 2.41
CA LYS A 973 5.49 -30.43 3.48
C LYS A 973 4.34 -30.90 4.39
N ASN A 974 3.41 -30.01 4.78
CA ASN A 974 2.22 -30.35 5.57
C ASN A 974 1.38 -31.45 4.91
N ARG A 975 1.08 -31.28 3.62
CA ARG A 975 0.32 -32.27 2.86
C ARG A 975 1.01 -33.64 2.82
N ILE A 976 2.32 -33.68 2.56
CA ILE A 976 3.12 -34.92 2.59
C ILE A 976 3.05 -35.60 3.97
N CYS A 977 3.06 -34.85 5.07
CA CYS A 977 2.94 -35.42 6.40
C CYS A 977 1.58 -36.10 6.63
N ILE A 978 0.49 -35.56 6.06
CA ILE A 978 -0.83 -36.19 6.09
C ILE A 978 -0.86 -37.43 5.18
N GLU A 979 -0.30 -37.33 3.96
CA GLU A 979 -0.25 -38.43 2.98
C GLU A 979 0.59 -39.63 3.46
N LYS A 980 1.50 -39.43 4.43
CA LYS A 980 2.31 -40.45 5.09
C LYS A 980 1.69 -41.05 6.37
N ALA A 981 0.48 -40.65 6.76
CA ALA A 981 -0.19 -41.17 7.95
C ALA A 981 -0.34 -42.71 7.89
N GLN A 982 -0.43 -43.37 9.04
CA GLN A 982 -0.44 -44.84 9.12
C GLN A 982 -1.73 -45.52 8.60
N TYR A 983 -2.73 -44.74 8.17
CA TYR A 983 -4.05 -45.21 7.75
C TYR A 983 -4.39 -44.74 6.34
N GLN A 984 -5.36 -45.40 5.70
CA GLN A 984 -5.81 -45.02 4.36
C GLN A 984 -6.28 -43.56 4.34
N ILE A 985 -5.74 -42.79 3.40
CA ILE A 985 -6.17 -41.42 3.14
C ILE A 985 -7.39 -41.43 2.21
N LYS A 986 -8.35 -40.55 2.49
CA LYS A 986 -9.48 -40.22 1.61
C LYS A 986 -9.64 -38.70 1.51
N PHE A 987 -10.27 -38.22 0.45
CA PHE A 987 -10.82 -36.87 0.43
C PHE A 987 -12.07 -36.78 1.31
N LEU A 988 -12.35 -35.60 1.88
CA LEU A 988 -13.53 -35.38 2.72
C LEU A 988 -14.82 -35.70 1.95
N LYS A 989 -14.88 -35.39 0.65
CA LYS A 989 -16.02 -35.74 -0.22
C LYS A 989 -16.32 -37.24 -0.34
N GLU A 990 -15.35 -38.12 -0.05
CA GLU A 990 -15.52 -39.57 -0.10
C GLU A 990 -16.04 -40.19 1.22
N ILE A 991 -16.33 -39.35 2.23
CA ILE A 991 -16.78 -39.79 3.57
C ILE A 991 -17.98 -39.00 4.10
N ILE A 992 -18.69 -38.26 3.24
CA ILE A 992 -19.87 -37.47 3.58
C ILE A 992 -21.13 -38.07 2.95
N ASP A 993 -22.18 -38.23 3.77
CA ASP A 993 -23.48 -38.81 3.38
C ASP A 993 -24.27 -37.86 2.44
N THR A 994 -23.83 -36.60 2.32
CA THR A 994 -24.43 -35.53 1.49
C THR A 994 -23.40 -34.48 1.05
N LYS A 995 -23.59 -33.84 -0.12
CA LYS A 995 -22.84 -32.62 -0.55
C LYS A 995 -22.86 -31.52 0.53
N LEU A 996 -21.85 -30.65 0.54
CA LEU A 996 -21.74 -29.56 1.52
C LEU A 996 -22.87 -28.53 1.34
N ILE A 997 -23.55 -28.18 2.43
CA ILE A 997 -24.69 -27.27 2.42
C ILE A 997 -24.23 -25.90 2.93
N LYS A 998 -24.28 -24.89 2.07
CA LYS A 998 -24.04 -23.49 2.46
C LYS A 998 -25.29 -22.86 3.06
N GLY A 999 -25.12 -22.11 4.15
CA GLY A 999 -26.21 -21.40 4.80
C GLY A 999 -26.70 -20.18 4.05
N ARG A 1000 -27.67 -19.47 4.62
CA ARG A 1000 -28.25 -18.23 4.08
C ARG A 1000 -28.29 -17.16 5.16
N LEU A 1001 -27.97 -15.92 4.79
CA LEU A 1001 -28.19 -14.77 5.66
C LEU A 1001 -29.56 -14.11 5.34
N PRO A 1002 -30.46 -13.90 6.31
CA PRO A 1002 -31.71 -13.18 6.10
C PRO A 1002 -31.48 -11.70 5.73
N LYS A 1003 -32.23 -11.19 4.76
CA LYS A 1003 -32.34 -9.74 4.50
C LYS A 1003 -33.10 -9.05 5.65
N ASP A 1004 -32.98 -7.74 5.80
CA ASP A 1004 -33.60 -7.01 6.91
C ASP A 1004 -35.13 -7.21 7.02
N ILE A 1005 -35.83 -7.24 5.87
CA ILE A 1005 -37.28 -7.54 5.81
C ILE A 1005 -37.64 -9.00 6.14
N GLU A 1006 -36.67 -9.90 6.16
CA GLU A 1006 -36.81 -11.34 6.45
C GLU A 1006 -36.52 -11.68 7.93
N LYS A 1007 -35.93 -10.75 8.70
CA LYS A 1007 -35.63 -10.89 10.13
C LYS A 1007 -36.90 -10.90 11.00
N ASP A 1008 -36.71 -11.10 12.30
CA ASP A 1008 -37.72 -11.03 13.36
C ASP A 1008 -38.86 -12.05 13.17
N GLY A 1009 -38.50 -13.33 13.17
CA GLY A 1009 -39.45 -14.45 13.06
C GLY A 1009 -39.12 -15.61 13.99
N ASN A 1010 -39.58 -16.82 13.66
CA ASN A 1010 -39.50 -17.99 14.55
C ASN A 1010 -38.30 -18.92 14.28
N CYS A 1011 -37.55 -18.71 13.20
CA CYS A 1011 -36.39 -19.53 12.85
C CYS A 1011 -35.12 -18.95 13.50
N GLN A 1012 -34.46 -19.69 14.38
CA GLN A 1012 -33.20 -19.28 15.00
C GLN A 1012 -32.03 -19.56 14.05
N VAL A 1013 -31.16 -18.58 13.82
CA VAL A 1013 -30.08 -18.65 12.83
C VAL A 1013 -28.72 -18.66 13.53
N ILE A 1014 -27.96 -19.75 13.37
CA ILE A 1014 -26.58 -19.83 13.85
C ILE A 1014 -25.69 -18.99 12.94
N GLN A 1015 -24.89 -18.10 13.53
CA GLN A 1015 -24.01 -17.19 12.80
C GLN A 1015 -22.53 -17.42 13.15
N ILE A 1016 -21.63 -16.78 12.41
CA ILE A 1016 -20.18 -16.82 12.66
C ILE A 1016 -19.78 -16.44 14.10
N ASN A 1017 -20.52 -15.51 14.72
CA ASN A 1017 -20.30 -15.07 16.09
C ASN A 1017 -20.75 -16.11 17.14
N SER A 1018 -21.67 -17.02 16.78
CA SER A 1018 -22.14 -18.11 17.65
C SER A 1018 -21.10 -19.21 17.82
N ILE A 1019 -20.05 -19.26 16.97
CA ILE A 1019 -19.05 -20.34 17.02
C ILE A 1019 -17.78 -19.83 17.71
N ASN A 1020 -17.43 -20.43 18.85
CA ASN A 1020 -16.23 -20.12 19.60
C ASN A 1020 -14.99 -20.86 19.05
N SER A 1021 -13.79 -20.44 19.46
CA SER A 1021 -12.51 -21.06 19.04
C SER A 1021 -12.31 -22.48 19.59
N ASP A 1022 -12.97 -22.81 20.70
CA ASP A 1022 -13.05 -24.15 21.26
C ASP A 1022 -14.09 -25.04 20.55
N GLY A 1023 -14.77 -24.51 19.51
CA GLY A 1023 -15.81 -25.19 18.75
C GLY A 1023 -17.14 -25.33 19.48
N TYR A 1024 -17.33 -24.65 20.62
CA TYR A 1024 -18.64 -24.52 21.26
C TYR A 1024 -19.55 -23.61 20.42
N ILE A 1025 -20.85 -23.93 20.42
CA ILE A 1025 -21.89 -23.12 19.79
C ILE A 1025 -22.67 -22.41 20.89
N ASP A 1026 -22.48 -21.10 20.97
CA ASP A 1026 -23.28 -20.21 21.79
C ASP A 1026 -24.68 -20.06 21.18
N LEU A 1027 -25.70 -20.20 22.03
CA LEU A 1027 -27.12 -20.12 21.65
C LEU A 1027 -27.82 -18.91 22.27
N ASP A 1028 -27.09 -18.07 23.02
CA ASP A 1028 -27.61 -16.82 23.55
C ASP A 1028 -27.67 -15.76 22.42
N ASP A 1029 -28.67 -14.87 22.48
CA ASP A 1029 -28.87 -13.73 21.57
C ASP A 1029 -28.81 -14.03 20.04
N LEU A 1030 -29.24 -15.22 19.61
CA LEU A 1030 -29.29 -15.61 18.20
C LEU A 1030 -30.20 -14.72 17.34
N LEU A 1031 -29.76 -14.43 16.11
CA LEU A 1031 -30.59 -13.80 15.09
C LEU A 1031 -31.82 -14.68 14.80
N THR A 1032 -33.01 -14.06 14.74
CA THR A 1032 -34.23 -14.74 14.31
C THR A 1032 -34.70 -14.27 12.94
N SER A 1033 -35.43 -15.15 12.24
CA SER A 1033 -35.87 -14.96 10.86
C SER A 1033 -37.24 -15.56 10.63
N LYS A 1034 -37.96 -15.04 9.64
CA LYS A 1034 -39.09 -15.73 9.01
C LYS A 1034 -38.59 -17.02 8.34
N ASN A 1035 -39.49 -17.96 8.08
CA ASN A 1035 -39.12 -19.23 7.44
C ASN A 1035 -38.80 -19.01 5.95
N ILE A 1036 -37.52 -18.76 5.65
CA ILE A 1036 -36.95 -18.49 4.32
C ILE A 1036 -35.93 -19.54 3.90
N PHE A 1037 -35.76 -20.58 4.72
CA PHE A 1037 -34.71 -21.59 4.61
C PHE A 1037 -35.25 -22.87 4.01
N ASN A 1038 -34.42 -23.54 3.23
CA ASN A 1038 -34.72 -24.87 2.73
C ASN A 1038 -34.51 -25.91 3.85
N ASP A 1039 -35.20 -27.06 3.80
CA ASP A 1039 -35.06 -28.11 4.83
C ASP A 1039 -33.63 -28.67 4.97
N ASN A 1040 -32.83 -28.62 3.91
CA ASN A 1040 -31.41 -28.98 3.99
C ASN A 1040 -30.57 -27.99 4.82
N GLN A 1041 -30.97 -26.71 4.93
CA GLN A 1041 -30.30 -25.68 5.73
C GLN A 1041 -30.66 -25.72 7.23
N LYS A 1042 -31.65 -26.54 7.61
CA LYS A 1042 -31.99 -26.82 9.01
C LYS A 1042 -30.90 -27.68 9.65
N LEU A 1043 -30.48 -27.34 10.86
CA LEU A 1043 -29.45 -28.07 11.59
C LEU A 1043 -30.02 -29.36 12.22
N LYS A 1044 -29.23 -30.43 12.13
CA LYS A 1044 -29.46 -31.75 12.70
C LYS A 1044 -28.32 -32.07 13.67
N LYS A 1045 -28.56 -32.99 14.61
CA LYS A 1045 -27.50 -33.54 15.45
C LYS A 1045 -26.37 -34.13 14.62
N GLN A 1046 -25.14 -33.98 15.11
CA GLN A 1046 -23.90 -34.39 14.44
C GLN A 1046 -23.63 -33.68 13.09
N ASP A 1047 -24.34 -32.59 12.75
CA ASP A 1047 -23.90 -31.69 11.68
C ASP A 1047 -22.55 -31.06 12.09
N ILE A 1048 -21.52 -31.27 11.28
CA ILE A 1048 -20.24 -30.57 11.41
C ILE A 1048 -20.38 -29.24 10.65
N ILE A 1049 -19.99 -28.14 11.29
CA ILE A 1049 -20.13 -26.78 10.77
C ILE A 1049 -18.74 -26.14 10.64
N ILE A 1050 -18.44 -25.52 9.51
CA ILE A 1050 -17.20 -24.78 9.24
C ILE A 1050 -17.53 -23.32 8.89
N VAL A 1051 -16.77 -22.38 9.46
CA VAL A 1051 -16.80 -20.97 9.07
C VAL A 1051 -16.00 -20.78 7.77
N VAL A 1052 -16.65 -20.21 6.74
CA VAL A 1052 -16.08 -20.09 5.38
C VAL A 1052 -15.92 -18.66 4.86
N THR A 1053 -16.38 -17.65 5.61
CA THR A 1053 -16.19 -16.22 5.27
C THR A 1053 -15.61 -15.44 6.45
N GLY A 1054 -14.79 -14.43 6.16
CA GLY A 1054 -14.37 -13.42 7.13
C GLY A 1054 -13.17 -13.80 8.01
N ALA A 1055 -12.96 -13.04 9.09
CA ALA A 1055 -11.73 -13.10 9.88
C ALA A 1055 -11.55 -14.37 10.74
N THR A 1056 -12.57 -15.23 10.85
CA THR A 1056 -12.55 -16.43 11.70
C THR A 1056 -12.81 -17.72 10.92
N ILE A 1057 -12.43 -17.75 9.63
CA ILE A 1057 -12.42 -18.96 8.80
C ILE A 1057 -11.62 -20.07 9.48
N GLY A 1058 -12.06 -21.32 9.31
CA GLY A 1058 -11.41 -22.50 9.89
C GLY A 1058 -11.87 -22.86 11.31
N LYS A 1059 -12.64 -21.99 11.98
CA LYS A 1059 -13.44 -22.40 13.15
C LYS A 1059 -14.40 -23.53 12.74
N ILE A 1060 -14.40 -24.60 13.54
CA ILE A 1060 -15.23 -25.79 13.33
C ILE A 1060 -16.02 -26.10 14.60
N ALA A 1061 -17.31 -26.39 14.43
CA ALA A 1061 -18.23 -26.81 15.48
C ALA A 1061 -18.89 -28.15 15.11
N ILE A 1062 -19.41 -28.86 16.10
CA ILE A 1062 -20.33 -29.99 15.91
C ILE A 1062 -21.65 -29.67 16.63
N PHE A 1063 -22.78 -29.83 15.94
CA PHE A 1063 -24.07 -29.40 16.45
C PHE A 1063 -24.77 -30.53 17.22
N GLU A 1064 -24.90 -30.39 18.53
CA GLU A 1064 -25.49 -31.42 19.41
C GLU A 1064 -26.83 -31.00 20.06
N ASN A 1065 -27.39 -29.86 19.67
CA ASN A 1065 -28.59 -29.31 20.29
C ASN A 1065 -29.88 -29.85 19.67
N ASN A 1066 -30.98 -29.81 20.43
CA ASN A 1066 -32.32 -30.12 19.94
C ASN A 1066 -33.09 -28.81 19.67
N GLY A 1067 -33.64 -28.60 18.47
CA GLY A 1067 -34.50 -27.43 18.19
C GLY A 1067 -34.64 -27.11 16.70
N LEU A 1068 -35.19 -25.93 16.40
CA LEU A 1068 -35.40 -25.39 15.05
C LEU A 1068 -34.34 -24.33 14.72
N PHE A 1069 -33.10 -24.81 14.51
CA PHE A 1069 -31.96 -23.97 14.18
C PHE A 1069 -31.60 -24.08 12.69
N TYR A 1070 -31.11 -22.99 12.10
CA TYR A 1070 -30.81 -22.87 10.67
C TYR A 1070 -29.42 -22.27 10.44
N LEU A 1071 -28.79 -22.64 9.33
CA LEU A 1071 -27.41 -22.28 9.00
C LEU A 1071 -27.30 -20.88 8.38
N GLY A 1072 -26.52 -19.99 9.00
CA GLY A 1072 -26.22 -18.64 8.50
C GLY A 1072 -25.28 -18.60 7.27
N GLY A 1073 -25.32 -17.49 6.53
CA GLY A 1073 -24.69 -17.37 5.19
C GLY A 1073 -23.16 -17.58 5.10
N ASP A 1074 -22.45 -17.36 6.20
CA ASP A 1074 -20.98 -17.47 6.30
C ASP A 1074 -20.51 -18.85 6.79
N LEU A 1075 -21.45 -19.79 6.90
CA LEU A 1075 -21.23 -21.13 7.40
C LEU A 1075 -21.56 -22.18 6.33
N VAL A 1076 -20.83 -23.28 6.37
CA VAL A 1076 -21.10 -24.49 5.59
C VAL A 1076 -21.22 -25.67 6.56
N LYS A 1077 -22.11 -26.61 6.27
CA LYS A 1077 -22.28 -27.83 7.06
C LYS A 1077 -22.24 -29.10 6.21
N PHE A 1078 -21.96 -30.23 6.85
CA PHE A 1078 -22.10 -31.57 6.28
C PHE A 1078 -22.33 -32.62 7.38
N GLN A 1079 -22.74 -33.82 6.99
CA GLN A 1079 -22.78 -35.03 7.83
C GLN A 1079 -21.85 -36.08 7.22
N VAL A 1080 -21.19 -36.87 8.07
CA VAL A 1080 -20.31 -37.97 7.64
C VAL A 1080 -21.10 -39.26 7.43
N ASP A 1081 -20.54 -40.19 6.65
CA ASP A 1081 -21.10 -41.53 6.46
C ASP A 1081 -21.32 -42.26 7.79
N LYS A 1082 -22.34 -43.12 7.85
CA LYS A 1082 -22.68 -43.94 9.04
C LYS A 1082 -21.56 -44.88 9.51
N ASN A 1083 -20.55 -45.10 8.67
CA ASN A 1083 -19.37 -45.93 8.97
C ASN A 1083 -18.18 -45.12 9.50
N ILE A 1084 -18.34 -43.81 9.68
CA ILE A 1084 -17.32 -42.85 10.12
C ILE A 1084 -17.82 -42.14 11.38
N ASN A 1085 -16.95 -41.90 12.35
CA ASN A 1085 -17.31 -41.18 13.56
C ASN A 1085 -17.25 -39.65 13.31
N PRO A 1086 -18.36 -38.90 13.47
CA PRO A 1086 -18.38 -37.45 13.25
C PRO A 1086 -17.50 -36.68 14.24
N PHE A 1087 -17.35 -37.16 15.47
CA PHE A 1087 -16.47 -36.56 16.47
C PHE A 1087 -14.99 -36.79 16.16
N TYR A 1088 -14.63 -37.89 15.50
CA TYR A 1088 -13.26 -38.08 14.98
C TYR A 1088 -12.95 -37.03 13.90
N VAL A 1089 -13.81 -36.91 12.88
CA VAL A 1089 -13.65 -35.93 11.78
C VAL A 1089 -13.65 -34.49 12.31
N TYR A 1090 -14.54 -34.16 13.25
CA TYR A 1090 -14.57 -32.87 13.95
C TYR A 1090 -13.25 -32.53 14.66
N ASN A 1091 -12.63 -33.50 15.33
CA ASN A 1091 -11.35 -33.28 16.01
C ASN A 1091 -10.19 -33.19 15.01
N PHE A 1092 -10.16 -34.03 13.97
CA PHE A 1092 -9.12 -33.97 12.94
C PHE A 1092 -9.13 -32.66 12.14
N LEU A 1093 -10.31 -32.14 11.75
CA LEU A 1093 -10.35 -30.87 11.02
C LEU A 1093 -9.85 -29.68 11.88
N ARG A 1094 -9.80 -29.85 13.20
CA ARG A 1094 -9.36 -28.84 14.17
C ARG A 1094 -7.89 -28.91 14.56
N CYS A 1095 -7.21 -30.05 14.37
CA CYS A 1095 -5.78 -30.12 14.68
C CYS A 1095 -4.93 -29.37 13.65
N GLN A 1096 -3.69 -29.07 14.04
CA GLN A 1096 -2.84 -28.07 13.40
C GLN A 1096 -2.60 -28.33 11.90
N ASN A 1097 -2.38 -29.58 11.48
CA ASN A 1097 -2.19 -29.95 10.06
C ASN A 1097 -3.41 -29.62 9.17
N SER A 1098 -4.62 -29.85 9.66
CA SER A 1098 -5.87 -29.51 8.95
C SER A 1098 -6.10 -28.01 8.89
N GLN A 1099 -5.79 -27.28 9.97
CA GLN A 1099 -5.87 -25.82 10.01
C GLN A 1099 -4.84 -25.17 9.06
N ILE A 1100 -3.69 -25.82 8.83
CA ILE A 1100 -2.71 -25.41 7.82
C ILE A 1100 -3.28 -25.57 6.39
N GLU A 1101 -3.91 -26.71 6.05
CA GLU A 1101 -4.59 -26.87 4.75
C GLU A 1101 -5.77 -25.91 4.58
N ILE A 1102 -6.57 -25.65 5.63
CA ILE A 1102 -7.63 -24.64 5.55
C ILE A 1102 -7.04 -23.26 5.23
N ARG A 1103 -6.00 -22.84 5.96
CA ARG A 1103 -5.35 -21.53 5.78
C ARG A 1103 -4.75 -21.37 4.38
N LYS A 1104 -4.14 -22.42 3.83
CA LYS A 1104 -3.60 -22.47 2.46
C LYS A 1104 -4.67 -22.10 1.42
N ASN A 1105 -5.87 -22.66 1.57
CA ASN A 1105 -6.96 -22.53 0.60
C ASN A 1105 -7.76 -21.23 0.71
N ILE A 1106 -7.52 -20.39 1.73
CA ILE A 1106 -8.19 -19.07 1.82
C ILE A 1106 -7.80 -18.21 0.61
N THR A 1107 -8.81 -17.55 0.03
CA THR A 1107 -8.71 -16.59 -1.07
C THR A 1107 -9.27 -15.22 -0.64
N GLY A 1108 -8.92 -14.16 -1.38
CA GLY A 1108 -9.42 -12.80 -1.14
C GLY A 1108 -8.58 -12.00 -0.11
N ALA A 1109 -7.99 -10.88 -0.56
CA ALA A 1109 -7.07 -10.07 0.25
C ALA A 1109 -7.75 -9.25 1.37
N THR A 1110 -9.00 -8.80 1.17
CA THR A 1110 -9.71 -7.92 2.14
C THR A 1110 -10.73 -8.68 2.97
N ASN A 1111 -11.52 -9.55 2.33
CA ASN A 1111 -12.48 -10.44 2.96
C ASN A 1111 -12.10 -11.86 2.56
N GLY A 1112 -11.51 -12.61 3.50
CA GLY A 1112 -11.15 -14.00 3.27
C GLY A 1112 -12.38 -14.85 2.93
N HIS A 1113 -12.20 -15.81 2.02
CA HIS A 1113 -13.19 -16.84 1.70
C HIS A 1113 -12.50 -18.20 1.47
N LEU A 1114 -13.12 -19.26 2.00
CA LEU A 1114 -12.77 -20.66 1.75
C LEU A 1114 -13.88 -21.26 0.88
N ALA A 1115 -13.57 -21.78 -0.32
CA ALA A 1115 -14.61 -22.33 -1.17
C ALA A 1115 -15.06 -23.72 -0.66
N PRO A 1116 -16.34 -24.09 -0.79
CA PRO A 1116 -16.81 -25.44 -0.42
C PRO A 1116 -16.01 -26.57 -1.10
N LYS A 1117 -15.60 -26.37 -2.36
CA LYS A 1117 -14.78 -27.34 -3.10
C LYS A 1117 -13.38 -27.54 -2.52
N ASP A 1118 -12.80 -26.52 -1.88
CA ASP A 1118 -11.51 -26.65 -1.19
C ASP A 1118 -11.65 -27.51 0.07
N ILE A 1119 -12.82 -27.45 0.73
CA ILE A 1119 -13.17 -28.29 1.89
C ILE A 1119 -13.41 -29.74 1.45
N GLU A 1120 -14.14 -29.96 0.35
CA GLU A 1120 -14.36 -31.28 -0.27
C GLU A 1120 -13.05 -32.02 -0.60
N ASN A 1121 -12.05 -31.26 -1.05
CA ASN A 1121 -10.72 -31.75 -1.44
C ASN A 1121 -9.71 -31.80 -0.28
N MET A 1122 -10.11 -31.53 0.97
CA MET A 1122 -9.28 -31.81 2.14
C MET A 1122 -9.05 -33.31 2.28
N ILE A 1123 -7.81 -33.71 2.56
CA ILE A 1123 -7.44 -35.11 2.80
C ILE A 1123 -7.52 -35.47 4.28
N ILE A 1124 -7.99 -36.67 4.57
CA ILE A 1124 -8.23 -37.16 5.93
C ILE A 1124 -7.77 -38.63 6.05
N PRO A 1125 -7.01 -39.02 7.09
CA PRO A 1125 -6.74 -40.42 7.40
C PRO A 1125 -7.98 -41.10 7.98
N ILE A 1126 -8.25 -42.34 7.57
CA ILE A 1126 -9.39 -43.15 8.02
C ILE A 1126 -8.88 -44.39 8.78
N PRO A 1127 -8.68 -44.30 10.10
CA PRO A 1127 -8.50 -45.48 10.93
C PRO A 1127 -9.76 -46.36 10.97
N PRO A 1128 -9.67 -47.62 11.43
CA PRO A 1128 -10.85 -48.46 11.70
C PRO A 1128 -11.84 -47.75 12.64
N LEU A 1129 -13.14 -47.96 12.46
CA LEU A 1129 -14.19 -47.26 13.22
C LEU A 1129 -14.03 -47.42 14.75
N GLU A 1130 -13.59 -48.58 15.23
CA GLU A 1130 -13.27 -48.81 16.65
C GLU A 1130 -12.20 -47.83 17.16
N LYS A 1131 -11.14 -47.60 16.37
CA LYS A 1131 -10.06 -46.66 16.71
C LYS A 1131 -10.50 -45.21 16.55
N GLN A 1132 -11.36 -44.88 15.58
CA GLN A 1132 -12.00 -43.56 15.48
C GLN A 1132 -12.81 -43.25 16.75
N ASN A 1133 -13.57 -44.23 17.26
CA ASN A 1133 -14.34 -44.11 18.49
C ASN A 1133 -13.43 -43.92 19.71
N GLU A 1134 -12.38 -44.73 19.84
CA GLU A 1134 -11.37 -44.62 20.90
C GLU A 1134 -10.75 -43.23 20.98
N ILE A 1135 -10.28 -42.71 19.83
CA ILE A 1135 -9.70 -41.36 19.70
C ILE A 1135 -10.73 -40.28 20.09
N ALA A 1136 -11.95 -40.36 19.55
CA ALA A 1136 -13.00 -39.40 19.83
C ALA A 1136 -13.40 -39.37 21.31
N GLU A 1137 -13.53 -40.53 21.95
CA GLU A 1137 -13.80 -40.66 23.38
C GLU A 1137 -12.66 -40.11 24.24
N HIS A 1138 -11.42 -40.41 23.90
CA HIS A 1138 -10.25 -39.94 24.64
C HIS A 1138 -10.18 -38.41 24.64
N ILE A 1139 -10.30 -37.79 23.46
CA ILE A 1139 -10.29 -36.33 23.30
C ILE A 1139 -11.50 -35.69 24.00
N THR A 1140 -12.67 -36.34 23.99
CA THR A 1140 -13.85 -35.87 24.73
C THR A 1140 -13.58 -35.84 26.23
N LYS A 1141 -13.02 -36.91 26.82
CA LYS A 1141 -12.65 -36.97 28.25
C LYS A 1141 -11.63 -35.89 28.64
N ILE A 1142 -10.64 -35.58 27.78
CA ILE A 1142 -9.70 -34.48 27.99
C ILE A 1142 -10.43 -33.13 28.06
N ARG A 1143 -11.31 -32.85 27.10
CA ARG A 1143 -12.09 -31.60 27.02
C ARG A 1143 -13.05 -31.44 28.20
N GLU A 1144 -13.72 -32.52 28.62
CA GLU A 1144 -14.57 -32.55 29.81
C GLU A 1144 -13.77 -32.22 31.07
N LYS A 1145 -12.60 -32.84 31.26
CA LYS A 1145 -11.72 -32.55 32.40
C LYS A 1145 -11.22 -31.10 32.38
N ALA A 1146 -10.79 -30.59 31.22
CA ALA A 1146 -10.35 -29.19 31.09
C ALA A 1146 -11.48 -28.20 31.42
N LYS A 1147 -12.70 -28.46 30.93
CA LYS A 1147 -13.90 -27.68 31.27
C LYS A 1147 -14.23 -27.75 32.76
N GLN A 1148 -14.16 -28.93 33.37
CA GLN A 1148 -14.39 -29.11 34.81
C GLN A 1148 -13.38 -28.28 35.63
N LEU A 1149 -12.09 -28.33 35.30
CA LEU A 1149 -11.05 -27.54 35.97
C LEU A 1149 -11.32 -26.03 35.87
N GLN A 1150 -11.71 -25.54 34.69
CA GLN A 1150 -12.09 -24.13 34.48
C GLN A 1150 -13.35 -23.74 35.29
N GLU A 1151 -14.37 -24.61 35.32
CA GLU A 1151 -15.58 -24.38 36.12
C GLU A 1151 -15.30 -24.39 37.63
N GLU A 1152 -14.47 -25.30 38.12
CA GLU A 1152 -14.06 -25.36 39.52
C GLU A 1152 -13.25 -24.11 39.90
N ALA A 1153 -12.26 -23.73 39.10
CA ALA A 1153 -11.47 -22.52 39.31
C ALA A 1153 -12.35 -21.26 39.38
N LYS A 1154 -13.38 -21.18 38.53
CA LYS A 1154 -14.39 -20.13 38.56
C LYS A 1154 -15.25 -20.18 39.83
N LYS A 1155 -15.74 -21.37 40.22
CA LYS A 1155 -16.59 -21.57 41.43
C LYS A 1155 -15.82 -21.28 42.74
N GLU A 1156 -14.55 -21.65 42.83
CA GLU A 1156 -13.70 -21.41 44.01
C GLU A 1156 -13.37 -19.93 44.18
N LEU A 1157 -12.99 -19.25 43.09
CA LEU A 1157 -12.79 -17.80 43.12
C LEU A 1157 -14.09 -17.05 43.48
N GLU A 1158 -15.24 -17.47 42.96
CA GLU A 1158 -16.50 -16.79 43.26
C GLU A 1158 -16.93 -16.98 44.72
N LYS A 1159 -16.72 -18.17 45.31
CA LYS A 1159 -16.90 -18.41 46.75
C LYS A 1159 -16.02 -17.47 47.59
N ALA A 1160 -14.74 -17.36 47.24
CA ALA A 1160 -13.78 -16.50 47.94
C ALA A 1160 -14.18 -15.02 47.89
N LYS A 1161 -14.65 -14.53 46.73
CA LYS A 1161 -15.20 -13.17 46.60
C LYS A 1161 -16.42 -12.93 47.49
N ILE A 1162 -17.38 -13.87 47.52
CA ILE A 1162 -18.60 -13.75 48.34
C ILE A 1162 -18.26 -13.73 49.84
N GLU A 1163 -17.27 -14.53 50.26
CA GLU A 1163 -16.77 -14.52 51.63
C GLU A 1163 -16.09 -13.19 51.99
N VAL A 1164 -15.22 -12.68 51.10
CA VAL A 1164 -14.56 -11.38 51.26
C VAL A 1164 -15.55 -10.22 51.25
N GLU A 1165 -16.60 -10.26 50.43
CA GLU A 1165 -17.67 -9.26 50.43
C GLU A 1165 -18.33 -9.16 51.81
N LYS A 1166 -18.73 -10.29 52.41
CA LYS A 1166 -19.28 -10.33 53.78
C LYS A 1166 -18.30 -9.77 54.80
N MET A 1167 -17.01 -10.13 54.69
CA MET A 1167 -15.98 -9.61 55.60
C MET A 1167 -15.76 -8.09 55.47
N ILE A 1168 -15.93 -7.50 54.29
CA ILE A 1168 -15.85 -6.03 54.08
C ILE A 1168 -17.14 -5.34 54.54
N LEU A 1169 -18.30 -6.01 54.45
CA LEU A 1169 -19.58 -5.53 55.03
C LEU A 1169 -19.59 -5.62 56.57
N GLY A 1170 -18.86 -6.58 57.14
CA GLY A 1170 -18.82 -6.86 58.58
C GLY A 1170 -19.95 -7.78 59.05
N ASP A 1171 -20.42 -8.68 58.21
CA ASP A 1171 -21.47 -9.68 58.49
C ASP A 1171 -20.92 -11.04 58.94
#